data_AF-A0A173R1X7-F1
#
_entry.id   AF-A0A173R1X7-F1
#
_cell.length_a   1.000
_cell.length_b   1.000
_cell.length_c   1.000
_cell.angle_alpha   90.00
_cell.angle_beta   90.00
_cell.angle_gamma   90.00
#
_symmetry.space_group_name_H-M   'P 1'
#
loop_
_entity.id
_entity.type
_entity.pdbx_description
1 polymer ?
#
loop_
_entity_poly.entity_id
_entity_poly.type
_entity_poly.pdbx_seq_one_letter_code
_entity_poly.pdbx_strand_id
1 'polypeptide(L)'
;MEEKKMSRTIEIVGREECTGCGACFNLCPLNAIKMTLDNNGFLQPVINKEICIDCGMCLKKCPVINSKYVNSEKPICYAVSASDEVKKNSSSGGVFKVLADYQIENCNGYVCGAVMMDNNVDVEQMVFGEKDKIALMQGSKYVQSFTNKTFQKTEQLLQEGKKVLYTGTPCQIAGLYAYLSKNYDNLVTAELICHGVPSKKVLQKYIEEVTEKYGEISKISFRTKELDPEGGWSRSVTAKIVLKNGTIYYNERTKDVYLKAFLKALSMNSACKNCKFQRLPRQADLTMGDFWGIEKVDNEMFDPKGTSVVLINNNHGKEYFDMVKERFIRIKEETLESAINGNRQIVEAPWVNQRRDRFYSLLDKYTFSKAVDYGLNRRFDIGYVGWWYGANYGSVLTNFALHEVLTKKLGKTVLMISYPGVINPIIESKSMRFAKKHYEISMPRKIDAHEDLNYYCEKFVLGSDQLWNWYSIKDTGNHFLLDWVKKDKNKIAYATSFGHNKSFFPQDERIEVARLFHEFNAISVREKEGVDILRNEFGVNALQLIDPVFLCEKEIYDVVADEVPGLSDEDYFYAYILDPTDEKREAVEFIKRKLNMKALIVIDGQAENKDELVKIMGEQNVYSEVSIEQWLKLIKDAKFVFTDSYHGTCFSIINKKPFISMRNRKRGNSRFDSLMNMLHLQDRMISNPTDISLLDDSIYEMNSIDYKFVYKVLEQEKEKGMNWLRKNLEIERKNEDFYSIILNKIKEQEQEIKKLKHCTEIE
;
A
#
# COMPACT_ATOMS: atom_id res chain seq x y z
N MET A 1 4.93 -31.40 27.78
CA MET A 1 4.70 -30.05 27.25
C MET A 1 5.74 -29.14 27.89
N GLU A 2 6.85 -28.88 27.20
CA GLU A 2 7.79 -27.85 27.66
C GLU A 2 7.07 -26.51 27.62
N GLU A 3 6.92 -25.87 28.77
CA GLU A 3 6.52 -24.47 28.85
C GLU A 3 7.47 -23.66 27.99
N LYS A 4 6.97 -23.08 26.89
CA LYS A 4 7.72 -22.12 26.07
C LYS A 4 8.15 -20.97 26.98
N LYS A 5 9.38 -21.05 27.48
CA LYS A 5 10.00 -20.01 28.30
C LYS A 5 9.92 -18.69 27.51
N MET A 6 9.12 -17.74 27.98
CA MET A 6 9.00 -16.43 27.34
C MET A 6 10.41 -15.82 27.19
N SER A 7 10.76 -15.41 25.96
CA SER A 7 12.04 -14.78 25.64
C SER A 7 12.31 -13.61 26.60
N ARG A 8 13.48 -13.54 27.24
CA ARG A 8 13.79 -12.43 28.16
C ARG A 8 14.48 -11.26 27.44
N THR A 9 14.48 -11.28 26.11
CA THR A 9 15.26 -10.36 25.29
C THR A 9 14.43 -9.21 24.71
N ILE A 10 15.10 -8.26 24.07
CA ILE A 10 14.46 -7.10 23.43
C ILE A 10 13.56 -7.47 22.25
N GLU A 11 13.61 -8.73 21.74
CA GLU A 11 12.71 -9.22 20.69
C GLU A 11 11.22 -9.13 21.06
N ILE A 12 10.88 -9.06 22.36
CA ILE A 12 9.50 -8.84 22.83
C ILE A 12 8.98 -7.44 22.47
N VAL A 13 9.86 -6.43 22.38
CA VAL A 13 9.44 -5.07 22.06
C VAL A 13 9.10 -5.00 20.59
N GLY A 14 7.81 -4.89 20.29
CA GLY A 14 7.31 -4.87 18.93
C GLY A 14 7.90 -3.72 18.10
N ARG A 15 7.92 -3.89 16.78
CA ARG A 15 8.41 -2.86 15.85
C ARG A 15 7.66 -1.54 16.01
N GLU A 16 6.37 -1.59 16.36
CA GLU A 16 5.53 -0.42 16.59
C GLU A 16 5.76 0.28 17.94
N GLU A 17 6.59 -0.27 18.81
CA GLU A 17 6.91 0.30 20.12
C GLU A 17 8.38 0.72 20.22
N CYS A 18 9.28 0.02 19.51
CA CYS A 18 10.70 0.30 19.55
C CYS A 18 11.04 1.63 18.84
N THR A 19 11.57 2.58 19.61
CA THR A 19 11.98 3.90 19.11
C THR A 19 13.34 3.92 18.40
N GLY A 20 14.08 2.80 18.44
CA GLY A 20 15.43 2.71 17.87
C GLY A 20 16.49 3.49 18.67
N CYS A 21 16.30 3.74 19.97
CA CYS A 21 17.22 4.55 20.79
C CYS A 21 18.65 3.97 20.96
N GLY A 22 18.84 2.67 20.72
CA GLY A 22 20.16 2.01 20.80
C GLY A 22 20.64 1.63 22.21
N ALA A 23 19.81 1.78 23.25
CA ALA A 23 20.19 1.40 24.62
C ALA A 23 20.56 -0.09 24.75
N CYS A 24 19.74 -0.98 24.20
CA CYS A 24 19.98 -2.43 24.20
C CYS A 24 21.28 -2.81 23.47
N PHE A 25 21.58 -2.15 22.35
CA PHE A 25 22.83 -2.30 21.62
C PHE A 25 24.04 -1.92 22.49
N ASN A 26 24.00 -0.74 23.12
CA ASN A 26 25.10 -0.26 23.96
C ASN A 26 25.28 -1.09 25.24
N LEU A 27 24.20 -1.64 25.81
CA LEU A 27 24.22 -2.43 27.04
C LEU A 27 24.69 -3.88 26.88
N CYS A 28 24.73 -4.42 25.66
CA CYS A 28 24.97 -5.84 25.46
C CYS A 28 26.44 -6.19 25.75
N PRO A 29 26.76 -6.96 26.82
CA PRO A 29 28.15 -7.21 27.21
C PRO A 29 28.92 -8.05 26.19
N LEU A 30 28.21 -8.86 25.39
CA LEU A 30 28.81 -9.72 24.36
C LEU A 30 28.70 -9.13 22.94
N ASN A 31 28.19 -7.90 22.80
CA ASN A 31 27.89 -7.30 21.48
C ASN A 31 27.00 -8.19 20.59
N ALA A 32 26.11 -8.99 21.19
CA ALA A 32 25.19 -9.88 20.49
C ALA A 32 24.05 -9.14 19.77
N ILE A 33 23.86 -7.85 20.03
CA ILE A 33 22.80 -7.04 19.44
C ILE A 33 23.43 -6.10 18.41
N LYS A 34 22.78 -5.95 17.24
CA LYS A 34 23.09 -4.91 16.25
C LYS A 34 21.84 -4.06 16.00
N MET A 35 22.02 -2.78 15.72
CA MET A 35 20.93 -1.94 15.21
C MET A 35 20.93 -2.02 13.68
N THR A 36 19.84 -2.51 13.09
CA THR A 36 19.69 -2.66 11.64
C THR A 36 18.40 -1.99 11.17
N LEU A 37 18.33 -1.63 9.89
CA LEU A 37 17.13 -1.05 9.31
C LEU A 37 16.09 -2.14 9.00
N ASP A 38 14.83 -1.89 9.32
CA ASP A 38 13.71 -2.73 8.88
C ASP A 38 13.33 -2.43 7.41
N ASN A 39 12.30 -3.11 6.91
CA ASN A 39 11.81 -2.92 5.53
C ASN A 39 11.32 -1.49 5.25
N ASN A 40 10.97 -0.73 6.28
CA ASN A 40 10.55 0.67 6.18
C ASN A 40 11.73 1.64 6.38
N GLY A 41 12.93 1.14 6.67
CA GLY A 41 14.15 1.93 6.86
C GLY A 41 14.31 2.51 8.28
N PHE A 42 13.66 1.94 9.30
CA PHE A 42 13.81 2.35 10.69
C PHE A 42 14.75 1.42 11.46
N LEU A 43 15.50 1.98 12.40
CA LEU A 43 16.40 1.21 13.28
C LEU A 43 15.63 0.28 14.22
N GLN A 44 15.97 -1.01 14.16
CA GLN A 44 15.48 -2.07 15.03
C GLN A 44 16.66 -2.90 15.59
N PRO A 45 16.58 -3.38 16.84
CA PRO A 45 17.58 -4.28 17.37
C PRO A 45 17.41 -5.69 16.79
N VAL A 46 18.50 -6.28 16.31
CA VAL A 46 18.57 -7.67 15.86
C VAL A 46 19.59 -8.41 16.73
N ILE A 47 19.16 -9.56 17.26
CA ILE A 47 19.97 -10.38 18.17
C ILE A 47 20.62 -11.51 17.38
N ASN A 48 21.94 -11.66 17.51
CA ASN A 48 22.62 -12.90 17.15
C ASN A 48 22.41 -13.93 18.27
N LYS A 49 21.61 -14.96 17.99
CA LYS A 49 21.24 -16.01 18.96
C LYS A 49 22.40 -16.93 19.34
N GLU A 50 23.44 -17.02 18.52
CA GLU A 50 24.63 -17.83 18.81
C GLU A 50 25.54 -17.16 19.85
N ILE A 51 25.51 -15.82 19.92
CA ILE A 51 26.32 -15.03 20.86
C ILE A 51 25.51 -14.69 22.12
N CYS A 52 24.17 -14.58 22.00
CA CYS A 52 23.33 -14.13 23.09
C CYS A 52 23.17 -15.20 24.17
N ILE A 53 23.53 -14.85 25.41
CA ILE A 53 23.39 -15.72 26.59
C ILE A 53 22.06 -15.56 27.34
N ASP A 54 21.05 -14.92 26.73
CA ASP A 54 19.73 -14.65 27.32
C ASP A 54 19.79 -14.02 28.74
N CYS A 55 20.72 -13.07 28.96
CA CYS A 55 20.90 -12.43 30.27
C CYS A 55 19.74 -11.49 30.67
N GLY A 56 18.89 -11.11 29.72
CA GLY A 56 17.72 -10.24 29.92
C GLY A 56 18.00 -8.75 30.14
N MET A 57 19.26 -8.32 30.14
CA MET A 57 19.63 -6.92 30.38
C MET A 57 18.99 -5.94 29.38
N CYS A 58 18.96 -6.32 28.10
CA CYS A 58 18.41 -5.48 27.04
C CYS A 58 16.93 -5.15 27.26
N LEU A 59 16.14 -6.09 27.78
CA LEU A 59 14.72 -5.88 28.09
C LEU A 59 14.54 -5.14 29.42
N LYS A 60 15.25 -5.58 30.48
CA LYS A 60 15.18 -4.98 31.83
C LYS A 60 15.55 -3.49 31.86
N LYS A 61 16.41 -3.06 30.93
CA LYS A 61 16.85 -1.67 30.80
C LYS A 61 16.22 -0.97 29.59
N CYS A 62 15.31 -1.61 28.84
CA CYS A 62 14.65 -0.93 27.74
C CYS A 62 13.81 0.24 28.29
N PRO A 63 14.04 1.49 27.85
CA PRO A 63 13.30 2.64 28.37
C PRO A 63 11.84 2.66 27.92
N VAL A 64 11.48 1.91 26.86
CA VAL A 64 10.08 1.78 26.40
C VAL A 64 9.28 0.88 27.35
N ILE A 65 9.92 -0.19 27.87
CA ILE A 65 9.29 -1.11 28.83
C ILE A 65 9.36 -0.56 30.25
N ASN A 66 10.50 0.04 30.62
CA ASN A 66 10.79 0.49 31.97
C ASN A 66 10.96 2.02 31.99
N SER A 67 9.98 2.75 31.45
CA SER A 67 10.03 4.22 31.37
C SER A 67 10.15 4.87 32.75
N LYS A 68 10.98 5.90 32.86
CA LYS A 68 11.18 6.69 34.08
C LYS A 68 10.88 8.16 33.81
N TYR A 69 10.25 8.83 34.77
CA TYR A 69 9.87 10.24 34.68
C TYR A 69 10.24 10.94 35.99
N VAL A 70 11.52 11.29 36.12
CA VAL A 70 12.10 11.79 37.39
C VAL A 70 12.14 13.32 37.47
N ASN A 71 11.84 14.00 36.37
CA ASN A 71 11.88 15.46 36.25
C ASN A 71 10.57 16.11 36.69
N SER A 72 10.54 17.44 36.70
CA SER A 72 9.37 18.24 37.03
C SER A 72 8.22 18.03 36.05
N GLU A 73 6.99 17.94 36.58
CA GLU A 73 5.75 18.01 35.80
C GLU A 73 5.45 19.43 35.32
N LYS A 74 6.07 20.44 35.93
CA LYS A 74 5.90 21.87 35.63
C LYS A 74 7.28 22.51 35.44
N PRO A 75 7.99 22.20 34.35
CA PRO A 75 9.28 22.81 34.09
C PRO A 75 9.15 24.33 33.91
N ILE A 76 10.20 25.06 34.32
CA ILE A 76 10.28 26.52 34.10
C ILE A 76 10.48 26.75 32.61
N CYS A 77 9.74 27.68 32.02
CA CYS A 77 9.75 27.95 30.59
C CYS A 77 10.42 29.31 30.32
N TYR A 78 11.35 29.35 29.37
CA TYR A 78 11.97 30.58 28.88
C TYR A 78 11.78 30.71 27.37
N ALA A 79 11.48 31.92 26.92
CA ALA A 79 11.73 32.34 25.55
C ALA A 79 13.15 32.88 25.44
N VAL A 80 13.91 32.47 24.43
CA VAL A 80 15.30 32.91 24.21
C VAL A 80 15.65 33.13 22.74
N SER A 81 16.54 34.08 22.49
CA SER A 81 17.11 34.38 21.17
C SER A 81 18.59 34.74 21.31
N ALA A 82 19.45 34.05 20.54
CA ALA A 82 20.88 34.30 20.47
C ALA A 82 21.22 35.45 19.49
N SER A 83 22.51 35.71 19.28
CA SER A 83 22.97 36.67 18.28
C SER A 83 22.56 36.25 16.86
N ASP A 84 22.49 37.23 15.95
CA ASP A 84 22.14 36.98 14.55
C ASP A 84 23.12 36.04 13.84
N GLU A 85 24.41 36.09 14.19
CA GLU A 85 25.44 35.18 13.70
C GLU A 85 25.12 33.72 14.06
N VAL A 86 24.73 33.47 15.31
CA VAL A 86 24.33 32.14 15.77
C VAL A 86 23.02 31.70 15.13
N LYS A 87 22.03 32.59 15.06
CA LYS A 87 20.72 32.27 14.48
C LYS A 87 20.79 31.97 13.00
N LYS A 88 21.68 32.59 12.23
CA LYS A 88 21.80 32.40 10.78
C LYS A 88 21.91 30.91 10.38
N ASN A 89 22.68 30.15 11.15
CA ASN A 89 22.89 28.72 10.92
C ASN A 89 22.03 27.81 11.82
N SER A 90 21.16 28.39 12.64
CA SER A 90 20.28 27.65 13.56
C SER A 90 18.86 27.57 13.04
N SER A 91 18.15 26.49 13.36
CA SER A 91 16.75 26.30 12.96
C SER A 91 15.78 27.32 13.60
N SER A 92 16.18 27.90 14.73
CA SER A 92 15.38 28.78 15.59
C SER A 92 16.26 29.86 16.25
N GLY A 93 15.96 30.25 17.48
CA GLY A 93 16.72 31.21 18.31
C GLY A 93 18.11 30.76 18.79
N GLY A 94 18.62 29.59 18.40
CA GLY A 94 20.05 29.25 18.53
C GLY A 94 20.49 28.54 19.82
N VAL A 95 19.56 28.01 20.62
CA VAL A 95 19.84 27.37 21.92
C VAL A 95 20.95 26.32 21.85
N PHE A 96 20.85 25.33 20.96
CA PHE A 96 21.86 24.27 20.85
C PHE A 96 23.29 24.83 20.75
N LYS A 97 23.49 25.81 19.86
CA LYS A 97 24.81 26.39 19.60
C LYS A 97 25.33 27.17 20.82
N VAL A 98 24.46 27.91 21.51
CA VAL A 98 24.82 28.62 22.75
C VAL A 98 25.25 27.64 23.85
N LEU A 99 24.49 26.56 24.05
CA LEU A 99 24.83 25.54 25.05
C LEU A 99 26.13 24.81 24.69
N ALA A 100 26.31 24.45 23.41
CA ALA A 100 27.49 23.76 22.93
C ALA A 100 28.75 24.63 23.03
N ASP A 101 28.67 25.90 22.66
CA ASP A 101 29.81 26.83 22.74
C ASP A 101 30.22 27.06 24.19
N TYR A 102 29.26 27.21 25.11
CA TYR A 102 29.57 27.28 26.54
C TYR A 102 30.27 26.01 27.05
N GLN A 103 29.78 24.83 26.64
CA GLN A 103 30.35 23.54 27.04
C GLN A 103 31.81 23.38 26.57
N ILE A 104 32.14 23.85 25.38
CA ILE A 104 33.51 23.80 24.85
C ILE A 104 34.38 24.89 25.48
N GLU A 105 33.94 26.14 25.46
CA GLU A 105 34.76 27.31 25.80
C GLU A 105 34.95 27.51 27.30
N ASN A 106 33.90 27.32 28.10
CA ASN A 106 33.94 27.58 29.54
C ASN A 106 34.15 26.32 30.37
N CYS A 107 33.70 25.17 29.87
CA CYS A 107 33.77 23.92 30.60
C CYS A 107 34.92 23.00 30.15
N ASN A 108 35.61 23.33 29.04
CA ASN A 108 36.63 22.46 28.42
C ASN A 108 36.14 21.01 28.29
N GLY A 109 34.88 20.86 27.86
CA GLY A 109 34.17 19.58 27.83
C GLY A 109 33.86 19.09 26.42
N TYR A 110 32.88 18.19 26.33
CA TYR A 110 32.49 17.52 25.10
C TYR A 110 31.00 17.72 24.82
N VAL A 111 30.64 17.71 23.54
CA VAL A 111 29.25 17.84 23.09
C VAL A 111 28.88 16.61 22.26
N CYS A 112 27.77 15.95 22.60
CA CYS A 112 27.12 14.97 21.74
C CYS A 112 25.99 15.63 20.93
N GLY A 113 25.96 15.40 19.62
CA GLY A 113 24.92 15.95 18.74
C GLY A 113 24.89 15.31 17.36
N ALA A 114 23.81 15.59 16.61
CA ALA A 114 23.50 14.92 15.36
C ALA A 114 24.20 15.55 14.15
N VAL A 115 24.98 14.75 13.42
CA VAL A 115 25.74 15.14 12.23
C VAL A 115 25.16 14.46 11.01
N MET A 116 24.89 15.23 9.95
CA MET A 116 24.60 14.68 8.63
C MET A 116 25.92 14.24 8.00
N MET A 117 26.01 12.97 7.61
CA MET A 117 27.21 12.41 6.98
C MET A 117 27.32 12.86 5.51
N ASP A 118 28.51 12.72 4.94
CA ASP A 118 28.82 13.20 3.58
C ASP A 118 27.94 12.58 2.48
N ASN A 119 27.33 11.42 2.75
CA ASN A 119 26.38 10.79 1.83
C ASN A 119 24.98 11.43 1.83
N ASN A 120 24.76 12.49 2.61
CA ASN A 120 23.51 13.27 2.70
C ASN A 120 22.26 12.51 3.19
N VAL A 121 22.42 11.26 3.62
CA VAL A 121 21.30 10.38 3.99
C VAL A 121 21.46 9.88 5.42
N ASP A 122 22.68 9.55 5.83
CA ASP A 122 22.96 9.08 7.18
C ASP A 122 23.11 10.26 8.15
N VAL A 123 22.47 10.11 9.32
CA VAL A 123 22.63 11.04 10.43
C VAL A 123 23.09 10.29 11.64
N GLU A 124 24.23 10.67 12.20
CA GLU A 124 24.83 9.98 13.34
C GLU A 124 24.96 10.92 14.52
N GLN A 125 24.75 10.39 15.72
CA GLN A 125 25.18 11.09 16.93
C GLN A 125 26.70 10.95 17.04
N MET A 126 27.37 12.09 17.21
CA MET A 126 28.83 12.18 17.32
C MET A 126 29.19 12.90 18.61
N VAL A 127 30.38 12.66 19.17
CA VAL A 127 30.89 13.35 20.36
C VAL A 127 32.18 14.09 20.01
N PHE A 128 32.20 15.42 20.17
CA PHE A 128 33.37 16.25 19.87
C PHE A 128 33.78 17.12 21.06
N GLY A 129 35.09 17.39 21.17
CA GLY A 129 35.66 18.38 22.08
C GLY A 129 36.20 19.61 21.34
N GLU A 130 36.20 19.57 20.01
CA GLU A 130 36.76 20.60 19.15
C GLU A 130 35.68 21.61 18.70
N LYS A 131 35.98 22.90 18.86
CA LYS A 131 35.03 24.00 18.57
C LYS A 131 34.61 24.06 17.09
N ASP A 132 35.52 23.77 16.17
CA ASP A 132 35.27 23.79 14.72
C ASP A 132 34.28 22.69 14.29
N LYS A 133 34.21 21.58 15.02
CA LYS A 133 33.30 20.47 14.74
C LYS A 133 31.86 20.73 15.18
N ILE A 134 31.61 21.67 16.10
CA ILE A 134 30.26 22.00 16.60
C ILE A 134 29.33 22.48 15.48
N ALA A 135 29.87 23.16 14.46
CA ALA A 135 29.09 23.62 13.31
C ALA A 135 28.42 22.48 12.53
N LEU A 136 29.00 21.26 12.54
CA LEU A 136 28.45 20.08 11.88
C LEU A 136 27.14 19.61 12.54
N MET A 137 27.02 19.83 13.85
CA MET A 137 25.86 19.44 14.65
C MET A 137 24.70 20.44 14.54
N GLN A 138 24.99 21.68 14.15
CA GLN A 138 24.00 22.76 14.08
C GLN A 138 22.94 22.51 12.99
N GLY A 139 21.73 23.03 13.21
CA GLY A 139 20.61 22.89 12.29
C GLY A 139 19.86 21.55 12.40
N SER A 140 18.61 21.53 11.93
CA SER A 140 17.72 20.37 12.04
C SER A 140 18.02 19.33 10.96
N LYS A 141 17.97 18.06 11.35
CA LYS A 141 18.02 16.90 10.44
C LYS A 141 16.71 16.13 10.60
N TYR A 142 15.83 16.18 9.60
CA TYR A 142 14.50 15.53 9.65
C TYR A 142 14.56 14.06 9.24
N VAL A 143 15.41 13.27 9.89
CA VAL A 143 15.58 11.83 9.67
C VAL A 143 16.08 11.18 10.97
N GLN A 144 15.74 9.91 11.21
CA GLN A 144 16.21 9.17 12.38
C GLN A 144 17.74 9.14 12.43
N SER A 145 18.33 9.55 13.57
CA SER A 145 19.77 9.47 13.78
C SER A 145 20.21 8.20 14.51
N PHE A 146 21.37 7.69 14.13
CA PHE A 146 22.02 6.52 14.73
C PHE A 146 22.79 6.96 15.96
N THR A 147 22.49 6.38 17.13
CA THR A 147 23.23 6.67 18.37
C THR A 147 24.60 5.99 18.41
N ASN A 148 24.80 4.93 17.60
CA ASN A 148 26.06 4.18 17.58
C ASN A 148 26.56 3.86 19.01
N LYS A 149 27.86 4.02 19.26
CA LYS A 149 28.48 3.81 20.58
C LYS A 149 28.64 5.10 21.38
N THR A 150 27.87 6.15 21.11
CA THR A 150 28.01 7.42 21.84
C THR A 150 27.70 7.27 23.32
N PHE A 151 26.80 6.37 23.72
CA PHE A 151 26.52 6.13 25.14
C PHE A 151 27.75 5.58 25.88
N GLN A 152 28.44 4.60 25.29
CA GLN A 152 29.70 4.06 25.81
C GLN A 152 30.78 5.13 25.87
N LYS A 153 30.92 5.93 24.80
CA LYS A 153 31.92 7.02 24.75
C LYS A 153 31.64 8.11 25.79
N THR A 154 30.38 8.48 25.98
CA THR A 154 29.96 9.44 27.01
C THR A 154 30.28 8.92 28.39
N GLU A 155 29.96 7.68 28.72
CA GLU A 155 30.32 7.09 30.01
C GLU A 155 31.82 7.12 30.27
N GLN A 156 32.63 6.74 29.28
CA GLN A 156 34.09 6.81 29.38
C GLN A 156 34.56 8.22 29.74
N LEU A 157 34.11 9.24 29.02
CA LEU A 157 34.48 10.63 29.28
C LEU A 157 34.05 11.10 30.68
N LEU A 158 32.86 10.69 31.13
CA LEU A 158 32.36 11.03 32.45
C LEU A 158 33.19 10.39 33.56
N GLN A 159 33.62 9.14 33.38
CA GLN A 159 34.51 8.43 34.31
C GLN A 159 35.91 9.06 34.36
N GLU A 160 36.38 9.63 33.25
CA GLU A 160 37.62 10.44 33.17
C GLU A 160 37.46 11.85 33.77
N GLY A 161 36.31 12.17 34.38
CA GLY A 161 36.02 13.47 34.99
C GLY A 161 35.77 14.60 33.99
N LYS A 162 35.59 14.29 32.70
CA LYS A 162 35.27 15.28 31.66
C LYS A 162 33.81 15.70 31.78
N LYS A 163 33.53 16.98 31.49
CA LYS A 163 32.16 17.49 31.40
C LYS A 163 31.58 17.19 30.02
N VAL A 164 30.33 16.73 29.97
CA VAL A 164 29.65 16.36 28.72
C VAL A 164 28.27 17.00 28.64
N LEU A 165 27.99 17.69 27.54
CA LEU A 165 26.63 18.06 27.12
C LEU A 165 26.13 17.01 26.12
N TYR A 166 25.16 16.20 26.49
CA TYR A 166 24.56 15.21 25.59
C TYR A 166 23.23 15.73 25.02
N THR A 167 23.17 15.90 23.70
CA THR A 167 21.93 16.33 23.01
C THR A 167 21.30 15.23 22.16
N GLY A 168 19.97 15.22 22.06
CA GLY A 168 19.26 14.23 21.27
C GLY A 168 17.75 14.40 21.25
N THR A 169 17.06 13.38 20.75
CA THR A 169 15.60 13.29 20.92
C THR A 169 15.26 12.72 22.31
N PRO A 170 14.02 12.91 22.82
CA PRO A 170 13.64 12.45 24.15
C PRO A 170 13.84 10.93 24.35
N CYS A 171 13.59 10.12 23.30
CA CYS A 171 13.82 8.68 23.36
C CYS A 171 15.32 8.31 23.39
N GLN A 172 16.19 9.10 22.78
CA GLN A 172 17.65 8.90 22.84
C GLN A 172 18.18 9.27 24.23
N ILE A 173 17.69 10.35 24.84
CA ILE A 173 18.05 10.72 26.23
C ILE A 173 17.57 9.67 27.23
N ALA A 174 16.34 9.18 27.09
CA ALA A 174 15.85 8.06 27.90
C ALA A 174 16.73 6.80 27.72
N GLY A 175 17.20 6.54 26.49
CA GLY A 175 18.13 5.47 26.18
C GLY A 175 19.50 5.63 26.85
N LEU A 176 20.05 6.85 26.87
CA LEU A 176 21.32 7.17 27.54
C LEU A 176 21.20 6.91 29.05
N TYR A 177 20.17 7.45 29.72
CA TYR A 177 19.98 7.25 31.16
C TYR A 177 19.75 5.78 31.50
N ALA A 178 19.03 5.05 30.66
CA ALA A 178 18.82 3.62 30.83
C ALA A 178 20.13 2.81 30.70
N TYR A 179 21.03 3.24 29.80
CA TYR A 179 22.39 2.70 29.69
C TYR A 179 23.21 3.01 30.95
N LEU A 180 23.38 4.29 31.28
CA LEU A 180 24.24 4.76 32.39
C LEU A 180 23.81 4.22 33.75
N SER A 181 22.50 4.03 33.97
CA SER A 181 21.93 3.46 35.20
C SER A 181 22.23 4.20 36.50
N LYS A 182 22.87 5.37 36.46
CA LYS A 182 23.13 6.29 37.57
C LYS A 182 23.26 7.72 37.05
N ASN A 183 23.21 8.68 37.96
CA ASN A 183 23.43 10.10 37.66
C ASN A 183 24.93 10.43 37.70
N TYR A 184 25.32 11.45 36.94
CA TYR A 184 26.68 11.98 36.86
C TYR A 184 26.61 13.50 36.93
N ASP A 185 27.28 14.11 37.92
CA ASP A 185 27.28 15.57 38.11
C ASP A 185 27.98 16.33 36.97
N ASN A 186 28.82 15.64 36.19
CA ASN A 186 29.52 16.16 35.02
C ASN A 186 28.79 15.86 33.70
N LEU A 187 27.52 15.40 33.72
CA LEU A 187 26.69 15.17 32.54
C LEU A 187 25.48 16.11 32.54
N VAL A 188 25.39 16.99 31.55
CA VAL A 188 24.19 17.77 31.26
C VAL A 188 23.51 17.17 30.03
N THR A 189 22.19 17.02 30.07
CA THR A 189 21.41 16.54 28.93
C THR A 189 20.47 17.62 28.39
N ALA A 190 20.35 17.69 27.06
CA ALA A 190 19.36 18.57 26.42
C ALA A 190 18.62 17.83 25.30
N GLU A 191 17.28 17.85 25.33
CA GLU A 191 16.46 17.21 24.29
C GLU A 191 15.71 18.20 23.42
N LEU A 192 15.43 17.80 22.19
CA LEU A 192 14.57 18.55 21.28
C LEU A 192 13.09 18.27 21.56
N ILE A 193 12.23 19.30 21.43
CA ILE A 193 10.80 19.09 21.19
C ILE A 193 10.68 18.37 19.84
N CYS A 194 10.37 17.08 19.90
CA CYS A 194 10.39 16.19 18.75
C CYS A 194 9.00 16.07 18.14
N HIS A 195 8.88 16.11 16.81
CA HIS A 195 7.64 15.80 16.08
C HIS A 195 7.54 14.30 15.70
N GLY A 196 8.62 13.54 15.86
CA GLY A 196 8.78 12.19 15.31
C GLY A 196 9.82 12.19 14.19
N VAL A 197 10.28 10.98 13.82
CA VAL A 197 11.40 10.81 12.88
C VAL A 197 10.97 10.11 11.61
N PRO A 198 11.30 10.64 10.42
CA PRO A 198 11.30 9.89 9.17
C PRO A 198 12.39 8.83 9.11
N SER A 199 12.21 7.84 8.24
CA SER A 199 13.19 6.75 8.05
C SER A 199 14.31 7.15 7.09
N LYS A 200 15.44 6.45 7.17
CA LYS A 200 16.55 6.59 6.21
C LYS A 200 16.06 6.32 4.78
N LYS A 201 15.25 5.27 4.60
CA LYS A 201 14.70 4.86 3.29
C LYS A 201 13.89 5.97 2.62
N VAL A 202 13.10 6.73 3.39
CA VAL A 202 12.33 7.87 2.85
C VAL A 202 13.25 8.95 2.32
N LEU A 203 14.28 9.35 3.07
CA LEU A 203 15.22 10.38 2.62
C LEU A 203 16.04 9.92 1.42
N GLN A 204 16.49 8.65 1.43
CA GLN A 204 17.18 8.02 0.32
C GLN A 204 16.34 8.08 -0.97
N LYS A 205 15.07 7.68 -0.91
CA LYS A 205 14.15 7.71 -2.07
C LYS A 205 13.92 9.12 -2.62
N TYR A 206 13.83 10.11 -1.73
CA TYR A 206 13.74 11.51 -2.14
C TYR A 206 15.01 11.99 -2.85
N ILE A 207 16.19 11.66 -2.29
CA ILE A 207 17.49 12.02 -2.89
C ILE A 207 17.72 11.33 -4.24
N GLU A 208 17.33 10.06 -4.38
CA GLU A 208 17.38 9.32 -5.65
C GLU A 208 16.57 10.04 -6.74
N GLU A 209 15.32 10.41 -6.46
CA GLU A 209 14.47 11.09 -7.44
C GLU A 209 14.98 12.50 -7.78
N VAL A 210 15.46 13.25 -6.78
CA VAL A 210 16.07 14.56 -7.02
C VAL A 210 17.34 14.40 -7.88
N THR A 211 18.15 13.38 -7.62
CA THR A 211 19.38 13.11 -8.37
C THR A 211 19.07 12.75 -9.82
N GLU A 212 18.09 11.89 -10.07
CA GLU A 212 17.64 11.52 -11.41
C GLU A 212 17.11 12.73 -12.19
N LYS A 213 16.38 13.62 -11.51
CA LYS A 213 15.72 14.77 -12.15
C LYS A 213 16.64 15.97 -12.38
N TYR A 214 17.56 16.23 -11.45
CA TYR A 214 18.32 17.48 -11.42
C TYR A 214 19.84 17.27 -11.43
N GLY A 215 20.34 16.07 -11.13
CA GLY A 215 21.77 15.74 -11.05
C GLY A 215 22.27 15.48 -9.62
N GLU A 216 23.52 15.04 -9.49
CA GLU A 216 24.09 14.60 -8.20
C GLU A 216 24.08 15.69 -7.12
N ILE A 217 23.58 15.33 -5.95
CA ILE A 217 23.54 16.20 -4.76
C ILE A 217 24.91 16.23 -4.08
N SER A 218 25.39 17.44 -3.77
CA SER A 218 26.56 17.65 -2.91
C SER A 218 26.16 17.86 -1.46
N LYS A 219 25.05 18.59 -1.20
CA LYS A 219 24.58 18.86 0.15
C LYS A 219 23.07 19.00 0.23
N ILE A 220 22.46 18.41 1.27
CA ILE A 220 21.10 18.72 1.70
C ILE A 220 21.11 19.41 3.07
N SER A 221 20.23 20.39 3.23
CA SER A 221 20.00 21.05 4.52
C SER A 221 18.54 21.45 4.67
N PHE A 222 18.08 21.54 5.91
CA PHE A 222 16.74 21.96 6.24
C PHE A 222 16.78 23.24 7.05
N ARG A 223 15.67 23.97 7.04
CA ARG A 223 15.50 25.18 7.87
C ARG A 223 16.45 26.32 7.52
N THR A 224 16.82 26.47 6.24
CA THR A 224 17.61 27.63 5.81
C THR A 224 16.76 28.91 5.86
N LYS A 225 17.41 30.00 6.24
CA LYS A 225 16.83 31.36 6.33
C LYS A 225 17.22 32.24 5.13
N GLU A 226 17.93 31.68 4.14
CA GLU A 226 18.46 32.42 2.98
C GLU A 226 17.38 32.93 2.02
N LEU A 227 16.21 32.30 2.00
CA LEU A 227 15.10 32.67 1.12
C LEU A 227 14.29 33.87 1.60
N ASP A 228 14.47 34.28 2.85
CA ASP A 228 13.69 35.37 3.42
C ASP A 228 14.60 36.59 3.66
N PRO A 229 14.44 37.68 2.89
CA PRO A 229 15.22 38.91 3.08
C PRO A 229 15.07 39.51 4.49
N GLU A 230 13.94 39.26 5.15
CA GLU A 230 13.66 39.69 6.53
C GLU A 230 13.98 38.59 7.56
N GLY A 231 14.32 37.38 7.12
CA GLY A 231 14.73 36.25 7.94
C GLY A 231 13.58 35.43 8.55
N GLY A 232 12.35 35.58 8.06
CA GLY A 232 11.11 34.99 8.58
C GLY A 232 11.17 33.51 8.95
N TRP A 233 11.26 33.27 10.25
CA TRP A 233 11.35 31.97 10.91
C TRP A 233 10.14 31.06 10.67
N SER A 234 8.93 31.62 10.50
CA SER A 234 7.72 30.86 10.18
C SER A 234 7.70 30.32 8.74
N ARG A 235 8.34 31.04 7.79
CA ARG A 235 8.53 30.61 6.39
C ARG A 235 9.76 29.73 6.19
N SER A 236 10.64 29.66 7.20
CA SER A 236 11.90 28.91 7.14
C SER A 236 11.76 27.39 7.08
N VAL A 237 10.57 26.79 7.06
CA VAL A 237 10.42 25.34 6.82
C VAL A 237 10.75 25.03 5.36
N THR A 238 12.03 24.89 5.08
CA THR A 238 12.60 24.75 3.74
C THR A 238 13.52 23.54 3.64
N ALA A 239 13.62 22.97 2.44
CA ALA A 239 14.67 22.07 2.03
C ALA A 239 15.57 22.81 1.04
N LYS A 240 16.87 22.84 1.32
CA LYS A 240 17.90 23.39 0.44
C LYS A 240 18.75 22.24 -0.08
N ILE A 241 18.80 22.12 -1.40
CA ILE A 241 19.59 21.12 -2.11
C ILE A 241 20.66 21.86 -2.91
N VAL A 242 21.91 21.48 -2.69
CA VAL A 242 23.05 21.94 -3.47
C VAL A 242 23.52 20.78 -4.33
N LEU A 243 23.65 21.00 -5.63
CA LEU A 243 24.17 20.01 -6.56
C LEU A 243 25.69 20.11 -6.70
N LYS A 244 26.33 19.07 -7.22
CA LYS A 244 27.78 19.07 -7.49
C LYS A 244 28.19 20.09 -8.56
N ASN A 245 27.30 20.44 -9.47
CA ASN A 245 27.52 21.49 -10.47
C ASN A 245 27.38 22.93 -9.91
N GLY A 246 27.11 23.08 -8.61
CA GLY A 246 26.93 24.38 -7.95
C GLY A 246 25.52 24.95 -8.01
N THR A 247 24.57 24.30 -8.70
CA THR A 247 23.17 24.75 -8.73
C THR A 247 22.52 24.52 -7.37
N ILE A 248 21.72 25.49 -6.92
CA ILE A 248 21.03 25.46 -5.63
C ILE A 248 19.52 25.51 -5.85
N TYR A 249 18.81 24.56 -5.27
CA TYR A 249 17.35 24.53 -5.21
C TYR A 249 16.87 24.81 -3.80
N TYR A 250 15.81 25.60 -3.71
CA TYR A 250 15.09 25.83 -2.48
C TYR A 250 13.63 25.46 -2.65
N ASN A 251 13.15 24.59 -1.78
CA ASN A 251 11.75 24.20 -1.75
C ASN A 251 11.17 24.52 -0.38
N GLU A 252 10.13 25.35 -0.37
CA GLU A 252 9.36 25.65 0.83
C GLU A 252 8.43 24.50 1.23
N ARG A 253 7.98 24.53 2.47
CA ARG A 253 7.08 23.57 3.14
C ARG A 253 5.99 22.96 2.26
N THR A 254 5.31 23.77 1.46
CA THR A 254 4.13 23.37 0.67
C THR A 254 4.51 22.79 -0.69
N LYS A 255 5.71 23.10 -1.18
CA LYS A 255 6.23 22.68 -2.50
C LYS A 255 7.15 21.48 -2.39
N ASP A 256 7.91 21.37 -1.30
CA ASP A 256 8.83 20.27 -1.09
C ASP A 256 8.08 18.98 -0.70
N VAL A 257 8.28 17.93 -1.50
CA VAL A 257 7.59 16.65 -1.33
C VAL A 257 8.05 15.92 -0.05
N TYR A 258 9.33 16.02 0.32
CA TYR A 258 9.85 15.39 1.54
C TYR A 258 9.26 16.04 2.79
N LEU A 259 9.27 17.37 2.84
CA LEU A 259 8.64 18.11 3.93
C LEU A 259 7.13 17.87 3.97
N LYS A 260 6.44 17.81 2.82
CA LYS A 260 5.01 17.47 2.77
C LYS A 260 4.73 16.10 3.40
N ALA A 261 5.52 15.08 3.09
CA ALA A 261 5.40 13.75 3.68
C ALA A 261 5.66 13.76 5.20
N PHE A 262 6.71 14.45 5.65
CA PHE A 262 7.05 14.57 7.06
C PHE A 262 5.96 15.28 7.87
N LEU A 263 5.50 16.44 7.39
CA LEU A 263 4.56 17.31 8.09
C LEU A 263 3.13 16.79 8.08
N LYS A 264 2.80 15.96 7.08
CA LYS A 264 1.56 15.18 7.08
C LYS A 264 1.70 13.86 7.82
N ALA A 265 2.76 13.70 8.62
CA ALA A 265 3.01 12.54 9.46
C ALA A 265 2.99 11.19 8.71
N LEU A 266 3.26 11.22 7.40
CA LEU A 266 3.16 10.08 6.49
C LEU A 266 4.42 9.22 6.55
N SER A 267 5.58 9.85 6.71
CA SER A 267 6.89 9.17 6.73
C SER A 267 7.38 8.80 8.13
N MET A 268 6.61 9.02 9.19
CA MET A 268 7.09 8.87 10.58
C MET A 268 7.31 7.42 11.00
N ASN A 269 8.09 7.16 12.05
CA ASN A 269 8.15 5.85 12.70
C ASN A 269 6.80 5.53 13.36
N SER A 270 6.31 4.30 13.24
CA SER A 270 5.08 3.85 13.92
C SER A 270 5.17 4.03 15.44
N ALA A 271 6.36 3.82 16.03
CA ALA A 271 6.62 4.05 17.45
C ALA A 271 6.45 5.52 17.88
N CYS A 272 6.51 6.48 16.95
CA CYS A 272 6.25 7.87 17.28
C CYS A 272 4.78 8.13 17.64
N LYS A 273 3.83 7.31 17.14
CA LYS A 273 2.39 7.46 17.43
C LYS A 273 2.09 7.43 18.93
N ASN A 274 2.77 6.53 19.63
CA ASN A 274 2.54 6.23 21.04
C ASN A 274 3.83 6.44 21.87
N CYS A 275 4.69 7.37 21.44
CA CYS A 275 5.98 7.60 22.05
C CYS A 275 5.83 7.94 23.54
N LYS A 276 6.45 7.12 24.41
CA LYS A 276 6.40 7.30 25.86
C LYS A 276 7.12 8.56 26.36
N PHE A 277 7.92 9.20 25.51
CA PHE A 277 8.83 10.28 25.90
C PHE A 277 8.40 11.67 25.38
N GLN A 278 7.29 11.76 24.63
CA GLN A 278 6.69 13.04 24.21
C GLN A 278 5.59 13.43 25.19
N ARG A 279 5.98 13.67 26.44
CA ARG A 279 5.08 14.02 27.53
C ARG A 279 5.83 14.75 28.64
N LEU A 280 5.09 15.33 29.58
CA LEU A 280 5.61 15.72 30.88
C LEU A 280 5.49 14.54 31.88
N PRO A 281 6.45 14.40 32.82
CA PRO A 281 7.78 15.02 32.83
C PRO A 281 8.68 14.67 31.63
N ARG A 282 9.52 15.62 31.20
CA ARG A 282 10.52 15.43 30.12
C ARG A 282 11.68 14.53 30.56
N GLN A 283 12.52 14.06 29.63
CA GLN A 283 13.61 13.11 29.96
C GLN A 283 14.93 13.82 30.29
N ALA A 284 15.31 14.83 29.52
CA ALA A 284 16.55 15.59 29.72
C ALA A 284 16.50 16.62 30.86
N ASP A 285 17.64 17.19 31.23
CA ASP A 285 17.74 18.33 32.15
C ASP A 285 17.15 19.61 31.54
N LEU A 286 17.38 19.80 30.24
CA LEU A 286 16.84 20.90 29.44
C LEU A 286 16.04 20.36 28.24
N THR A 287 14.94 21.02 27.90
CA THR A 287 14.22 20.80 26.63
C THR A 287 14.35 22.05 25.78
N MET A 288 14.58 21.91 24.48
CA MET A 288 14.66 23.05 23.56
C MET A 288 13.85 22.83 22.28
N GLY A 289 13.33 23.90 21.71
CA GLY A 289 12.57 23.83 20.46
C GLY A 289 12.19 25.21 19.92
N ASP A 290 11.40 25.23 18.86
CA ASP A 290 10.80 26.46 18.34
C ASP A 290 9.72 26.98 19.30
N PHE A 291 9.71 28.28 19.64
CA PHE A 291 8.61 28.87 20.43
C PHE A 291 7.43 29.30 19.53
N TRP A 292 6.77 28.33 18.88
CA TRP A 292 5.69 28.63 17.93
C TRP A 292 4.58 29.48 18.55
N GLY A 293 4.21 30.57 17.88
CA GLY A 293 3.13 31.47 18.32
C GLY A 293 3.54 32.49 19.37
N ILE A 294 4.83 32.64 19.68
CA ILE A 294 5.33 33.65 20.62
C ILE A 294 4.87 35.06 20.27
N GLU A 295 4.73 35.41 18.98
CA GLU A 295 4.23 36.72 18.55
C GLU A 295 2.82 37.05 19.04
N LYS A 296 2.04 36.02 19.42
CA LYS A 296 0.69 36.17 19.96
C LYS A 296 0.66 36.22 21.49
N VAL A 297 1.74 35.75 22.12
CA VAL A 297 1.88 35.64 23.58
C VAL A 297 2.67 36.84 24.11
N ASP A 298 3.84 37.06 23.54
CA ASP A 298 4.74 38.14 23.88
C ASP A 298 5.50 38.64 22.64
N ASN A 299 5.06 39.79 22.13
CA ASN A 299 5.64 40.41 20.95
C ASN A 299 7.05 40.98 21.19
N GLU A 300 7.47 41.24 22.43
CA GLU A 300 8.86 41.67 22.74
C GLU A 300 9.86 40.55 22.46
N MET A 301 9.43 39.31 22.73
CA MET A 301 10.21 38.11 22.49
C MET A 301 10.11 37.59 21.06
N PHE A 302 9.26 38.17 20.21
CA PHE A 302 9.20 37.83 18.81
C PHE A 302 10.44 38.31 18.06
N ASP A 303 11.11 37.37 17.41
CA ASP A 303 12.26 37.62 16.56
C ASP A 303 11.99 36.98 15.21
N PRO A 304 11.95 37.74 14.10
CA PRO A 304 11.69 37.17 12.79
C PRO A 304 12.78 36.17 12.40
N LYS A 305 14.01 36.30 12.92
CA LYS A 305 15.10 35.32 12.71
C LYS A 305 15.02 34.13 13.66
N GLY A 306 14.06 34.10 14.57
CA GLY A 306 13.67 32.93 15.36
C GLY A 306 13.85 33.09 16.86
N THR A 307 12.86 32.60 17.62
CA THR A 307 12.84 32.55 19.08
C THR A 307 12.65 31.09 19.52
N SER A 308 13.50 30.61 20.42
CA SER A 308 13.38 29.25 20.94
C SER A 308 12.68 29.23 22.29
N VAL A 309 12.02 28.12 22.57
CA VAL A 309 11.63 27.76 23.94
C VAL A 309 12.75 26.95 24.58
N VAL A 310 13.02 27.20 25.87
CA VAL A 310 13.82 26.35 26.75
C VAL A 310 12.98 25.97 27.96
N LEU A 311 12.85 24.67 28.23
CA LEU A 311 12.23 24.16 29.45
C LEU A 311 13.32 23.65 30.39
N ILE A 312 13.30 24.12 31.63
CA ILE A 312 14.18 23.66 32.71
C ILE A 312 13.46 22.57 33.48
N ASN A 313 13.92 21.33 33.32
CA ASN A 313 13.17 20.16 33.77
C ASN A 313 13.52 19.74 35.20
N ASN A 314 14.69 20.12 35.72
CA ASN A 314 15.15 19.80 37.07
C ASN A 314 16.19 20.83 37.59
N ASN A 315 16.65 20.66 38.82
CA ASN A 315 17.62 21.57 39.45
C ASN A 315 18.99 21.56 38.76
N HIS A 316 19.45 20.39 38.29
CA HIS A 316 20.72 20.28 37.59
C HIS A 316 20.71 21.09 36.27
N GLY A 317 19.61 21.00 35.50
CA GLY A 317 19.37 21.83 34.34
C GLY A 317 19.27 23.30 34.67
N LYS A 318 18.67 23.66 35.81
CA LYS A 318 18.60 25.05 36.29
C LYS A 318 19.99 25.62 36.55
N GLU A 319 20.83 24.90 37.29
CA GLU A 319 22.21 25.30 37.59
C GLU A 319 23.02 25.51 36.31
N TYR A 320 22.92 24.59 35.35
CA TYR A 320 23.57 24.76 34.05
C TYR A 320 23.02 25.94 33.26
N PHE A 321 21.70 26.10 33.22
CA PHE A 321 21.06 27.20 32.49
C PHE A 321 21.43 28.57 33.07
N ASP A 322 21.47 28.71 34.39
CA ASP A 322 21.87 29.94 35.07
C ASP A 322 23.30 30.37 34.72
N MET A 323 24.20 29.43 34.45
CA MET A 323 25.58 29.72 34.03
C MET A 323 25.70 30.19 32.57
N VAL A 324 24.75 29.84 31.70
CA VAL A 324 24.82 30.10 30.25
C VAL A 324 23.85 31.18 29.78
N LYS A 325 22.79 31.48 30.54
CA LYS A 325 21.68 32.32 30.10
C LYS A 325 22.07 33.74 29.65
N GLU A 326 23.14 34.30 30.22
CA GLU A 326 23.66 35.63 29.86
C GLU A 326 24.27 35.68 28.44
N ARG A 327 24.45 34.53 27.78
CA ARG A 327 24.87 34.46 26.37
C ARG A 327 23.73 34.69 25.38
N PHE A 328 22.47 34.69 25.83
CA PHE A 328 21.33 35.02 24.98
C PHE A 328 21.16 36.55 24.90
N ILE A 329 20.85 37.07 23.71
CA ILE A 329 20.60 38.50 23.49
C ILE A 329 19.20 38.89 23.96
N ARG A 330 18.24 37.97 23.87
CA ARG A 330 16.91 38.11 24.45
C ARG A 330 16.61 36.89 25.29
N ILE A 331 16.10 37.11 26.49
CA ILE A 331 15.65 36.07 27.40
C ILE A 331 14.51 36.61 28.26
N LYS A 332 13.45 35.82 28.40
CA LYS A 332 12.33 36.13 29.29
C LYS A 332 11.70 34.84 29.77
N GLU A 333 11.32 34.81 31.05
CA GLU A 333 10.55 33.70 31.59
C GLU A 333 9.11 33.79 31.06
N GLU A 334 8.59 32.67 30.59
CA GLU A 334 7.28 32.54 29.97
C GLU A 334 6.45 31.48 30.69
N THR A 335 5.15 31.44 30.42
CA THR A 335 4.33 30.33 30.93
C THR A 335 4.59 29.05 30.14
N LEU A 336 4.57 27.91 30.83
CA LEU A 336 4.63 26.60 30.17
C LEU A 336 3.46 26.39 29.20
N GLU A 337 2.28 26.93 29.55
CA GLU A 337 1.07 26.83 28.73
C GLU A 337 1.25 27.53 27.37
N SER A 338 1.89 28.71 27.35
CA SER A 338 2.24 29.42 26.12
C SER A 338 3.07 28.53 25.17
N ALA A 339 4.06 27.82 25.71
CA ALA A 339 4.89 26.91 24.93
C ALA A 339 4.10 25.67 24.44
N ILE A 340 3.23 25.10 25.28
CA ILE A 340 2.39 23.94 24.94
C ILE A 340 1.42 24.27 23.81
N ASN A 341 0.82 25.47 23.82
CA ASN A 341 -0.11 25.91 22.78
C ASN A 341 0.55 25.99 21.40
N GLY A 342 1.83 26.35 21.34
CA GLY A 342 2.65 26.27 20.13
C GLY A 342 3.20 24.88 19.81
N ASN A 343 3.40 24.04 20.83
CA ASN A 343 4.10 22.76 20.74
C ASN A 343 3.39 21.67 21.56
N ARG A 344 2.32 21.11 21.01
CA ARG A 344 1.60 20.00 21.66
C ARG A 344 2.50 18.80 21.99
N GLN A 345 3.59 18.61 21.23
CA GLN A 345 4.58 17.54 21.44
C GLN A 345 5.38 17.64 22.76
N ILE A 346 5.21 18.74 23.51
CA ILE A 346 5.67 18.83 24.90
C ILE A 346 4.91 17.84 25.79
N VAL A 347 3.60 17.69 25.58
CA VAL A 347 2.69 16.94 26.47
C VAL A 347 2.09 15.68 25.85
N GLU A 348 2.04 15.57 24.52
CA GLU A 348 1.43 14.42 23.85
C GLU A 348 2.19 13.96 22.59
N ALA A 349 2.05 12.68 22.26
CA ALA A 349 2.62 12.10 21.04
C ALA A 349 1.90 12.65 19.79
N PRO A 350 2.61 12.77 18.65
CA PRO A 350 2.04 13.26 17.40
C PRO A 350 1.04 12.24 16.84
N TRP A 351 0.04 12.74 16.13
CA TRP A 351 -0.75 11.91 15.23
C TRP A 351 0.16 11.31 14.14
N VAL A 352 -0.08 10.04 13.78
CA VAL A 352 0.52 9.39 12.60
C VAL A 352 -0.56 9.25 11.52
N ASN A 353 -0.20 9.54 10.28
CA ASN A 353 -1.11 9.42 9.15
C ASN A 353 -1.63 7.98 9.01
N GLN A 354 -2.94 7.80 8.91
CA GLN A 354 -3.56 6.48 8.72
C GLN A 354 -3.13 5.79 7.42
N ARG A 355 -2.62 6.57 6.44
CA ARG A 355 -2.16 6.08 5.14
C ARG A 355 -0.65 5.80 5.10
N ARG A 356 0.03 5.86 6.26
CA ARG A 356 1.47 5.59 6.39
C ARG A 356 1.87 4.24 5.78
N ASP A 357 1.21 3.15 6.18
CA ASP A 357 1.65 1.81 5.77
C ASP A 357 1.44 1.60 4.27
N ARG A 358 0.36 2.17 3.72
CA ARG A 358 0.15 2.26 2.27
C ARG A 358 1.26 3.09 1.60
N PHE A 359 1.65 4.23 2.14
CA PHE A 359 2.77 5.00 1.60
C PHE A 359 4.07 4.20 1.56
N TYR A 360 4.41 3.49 2.63
CA TYR A 360 5.61 2.65 2.67
C TYR A 360 5.57 1.50 1.66
N SER A 361 4.41 0.86 1.44
CA SER A 361 4.28 -0.18 0.40
C SER A 361 4.40 0.36 -1.03
N LEU A 362 4.14 1.65 -1.24
CA LEU A 362 4.30 2.33 -2.52
C LEU A 362 5.74 2.78 -2.80
N LEU A 363 6.56 3.03 -1.77
CA LEU A 363 7.96 3.45 -1.93
C LEU A 363 8.84 2.43 -2.66
N ASP A 364 8.45 1.15 -2.61
CA ASP A 364 9.16 0.07 -3.31
C ASP A 364 8.71 -0.07 -4.77
N LYS A 365 7.62 0.59 -5.15
CA LYS A 365 6.98 0.46 -6.48
C LYS A 365 7.11 1.70 -7.34
N TYR A 366 7.13 2.89 -6.73
CA TYR A 366 7.08 4.17 -7.44
C TYR A 366 8.18 5.12 -7.01
N THR A 367 8.35 6.20 -7.78
CA THR A 367 9.13 7.36 -7.36
C THR A 367 8.58 7.92 -6.05
N PHE A 368 9.44 8.63 -5.31
CA PHE A 368 9.07 9.20 -4.01
C PHE A 368 7.86 10.14 -4.13
N SER A 369 7.84 11.03 -5.13
CA SER A 369 6.73 11.96 -5.36
C SER A 369 5.42 11.25 -5.68
N LYS A 370 5.46 10.22 -6.55
CA LYS A 370 4.26 9.44 -6.87
C LYS A 370 3.76 8.67 -5.64
N ALA A 371 4.66 8.08 -4.85
CA ALA A 371 4.29 7.41 -3.60
C ALA A 371 3.67 8.37 -2.56
N VAL A 372 4.21 9.59 -2.41
CA VAL A 372 3.63 10.62 -1.51
C VAL A 372 2.26 11.08 -2.00
N ASP A 373 2.09 11.34 -3.29
CA ASP A 373 0.80 11.72 -3.88
C ASP A 373 -0.23 10.61 -3.71
N TYR A 374 0.13 9.37 -4.07
CA TYR A 374 -0.74 8.21 -3.94
C TYR A 374 -1.09 7.94 -2.48
N GLY A 375 -0.12 8.02 -1.57
CA GLY A 375 -0.32 7.86 -0.14
C GLY A 375 -1.26 8.92 0.45
N LEU A 376 -1.03 10.20 0.16
CA LEU A 376 -1.83 11.29 0.71
C LEU A 376 -3.21 11.44 0.08
N ASN A 377 -3.34 11.21 -1.23
CA ASN A 377 -4.56 11.45 -1.99
C ASN A 377 -5.31 10.17 -2.34
N ARG A 378 -4.78 9.00 -1.92
CA ARG A 378 -5.38 7.68 -2.15
C ARG A 378 -5.65 7.45 -3.64
N ARG A 379 -4.63 7.74 -4.46
CA ARG A 379 -4.65 7.52 -5.92
C ARG A 379 -4.16 6.11 -6.27
N PHE A 380 -4.53 5.67 -7.47
CA PHE A 380 -4.34 4.33 -8.00
C PHE A 380 -4.01 4.40 -9.50
N ASP A 381 -3.25 3.43 -9.99
CA ASP A 381 -3.02 3.32 -11.44
C ASP A 381 -4.32 2.90 -12.15
N ILE A 382 -5.09 1.99 -11.55
CA ILE A 382 -6.26 1.37 -12.18
C ILE A 382 -7.50 1.48 -11.30
N GLY A 383 -8.58 2.01 -11.87
CA GLY A 383 -9.95 1.78 -11.41
C GLY A 383 -10.51 0.53 -12.09
N TYR A 384 -10.84 -0.48 -11.30
CA TYR A 384 -11.33 -1.76 -11.81
C TYR A 384 -12.85 -1.83 -11.68
N VAL A 385 -13.53 -2.16 -12.77
CA VAL A 385 -14.99 -2.26 -12.86
C VAL A 385 -15.39 -3.69 -13.23
N GLY A 386 -16.28 -4.31 -12.46
CA GLY A 386 -16.77 -5.66 -12.74
C GLY A 386 -17.58 -6.23 -11.57
N TRP A 387 -18.15 -7.43 -11.74
CA TRP A 387 -18.99 -8.07 -10.73
C TRP A 387 -18.20 -8.75 -9.58
N TRP A 388 -17.35 -8.02 -8.84
CA TRP A 388 -16.36 -8.63 -7.94
C TRP A 388 -16.84 -9.04 -6.54
N TYR A 389 -18.07 -8.71 -6.13
CA TYR A 389 -18.62 -9.05 -4.79
C TYR A 389 -20.05 -9.58 -4.78
N GLY A 390 -20.55 -10.09 -5.92
CA GLY A 390 -21.81 -10.86 -5.95
C GLY A 390 -21.67 -12.25 -5.33
N ALA A 391 -22.79 -12.97 -5.13
CA ALA A 391 -22.74 -14.34 -4.59
C ALA A 391 -22.38 -15.44 -5.62
N ASN A 392 -22.07 -15.10 -6.86
CA ASN A 392 -21.62 -16.05 -7.88
C ASN A 392 -20.10 -16.28 -7.76
N TYR A 393 -19.69 -17.51 -7.43
CA TYR A 393 -18.28 -17.87 -7.25
C TYR A 393 -17.41 -17.57 -8.45
N GLY A 394 -17.90 -17.89 -9.66
CA GLY A 394 -17.18 -17.65 -10.91
C GLY A 394 -16.91 -16.18 -11.14
N SER A 395 -17.92 -15.34 -10.90
CA SER A 395 -17.83 -13.88 -10.97
C SER A 395 -16.81 -13.32 -9.97
N VAL A 396 -16.81 -13.78 -8.71
CA VAL A 396 -15.80 -13.33 -7.74
C VAL A 396 -14.39 -13.75 -8.17
N LEU A 397 -14.22 -14.98 -8.65
CA LEU A 397 -12.91 -15.55 -8.98
C LEU A 397 -12.29 -14.99 -10.26
N THR A 398 -13.07 -14.69 -11.30
CA THR A 398 -12.54 -14.02 -12.51
C THR A 398 -12.02 -12.61 -12.19
N ASN A 399 -12.75 -11.87 -11.35
CA ASN A 399 -12.32 -10.54 -10.92
C ASN A 399 -11.10 -10.61 -9.98
N PHE A 400 -11.06 -11.59 -9.07
CA PHE A 400 -9.89 -11.88 -8.25
C PHE A 400 -8.66 -12.20 -9.10
N ALA A 401 -8.82 -13.09 -10.08
CA ALA A 401 -7.74 -13.49 -10.97
C ALA A 401 -7.11 -12.29 -11.69
N LEU A 402 -7.95 -11.43 -12.29
CA LEU A 402 -7.46 -10.26 -13.00
C LEU A 402 -6.84 -9.23 -12.05
N HIS A 403 -7.42 -9.01 -10.86
CA HIS A 403 -6.82 -8.18 -9.82
C HIS A 403 -5.40 -8.66 -9.45
N GLU A 404 -5.23 -9.96 -9.22
CA GLU A 404 -3.95 -10.55 -8.85
C GLU A 404 -2.92 -10.44 -9.99
N VAL A 405 -3.35 -10.60 -11.25
CA VAL A 405 -2.49 -10.35 -12.42
C VAL A 405 -2.05 -8.88 -12.47
N LEU A 406 -2.98 -7.93 -12.33
CA LEU A 406 -2.68 -6.50 -12.37
C LEU A 406 -1.73 -6.08 -11.24
N THR A 407 -1.92 -6.62 -10.03
CA THR A 407 -1.16 -6.20 -8.84
C THR A 407 0.15 -6.95 -8.66
N LYS A 408 0.16 -8.29 -8.76
CA LYS A 408 1.33 -9.13 -8.49
C LYS A 408 2.22 -9.32 -9.71
N LYS A 409 1.65 -9.43 -10.93
CA LYS A 409 2.43 -9.63 -12.16
C LYS A 409 2.79 -8.33 -12.86
N LEU A 410 1.89 -7.34 -12.83
CA LEU A 410 2.10 -6.04 -13.50
C LEU A 410 2.45 -4.89 -12.53
N GLY A 411 2.49 -5.16 -11.23
CA GLY A 411 2.95 -4.22 -10.21
C GLY A 411 2.05 -3.00 -10.01
N LYS A 412 0.83 -2.98 -10.56
CA LYS A 412 -0.07 -1.82 -10.53
C LYS A 412 -0.85 -1.75 -9.21
N THR A 413 -1.26 -0.55 -8.83
CA THR A 413 -2.24 -0.35 -7.75
C THR A 413 -3.65 -0.34 -8.33
N VAL A 414 -4.57 -1.06 -7.68
CA VAL A 414 -5.93 -1.26 -8.19
C VAL A 414 -6.94 -0.84 -7.12
N LEU A 415 -7.89 0.01 -7.53
CA LEU A 415 -9.09 0.34 -6.76
C LEU A 415 -10.26 -0.44 -7.36
N MET A 416 -10.82 -1.39 -6.60
CA MET A 416 -12.02 -2.10 -6.99
C MET A 416 -13.23 -1.18 -6.79
N ILE A 417 -13.91 -0.83 -7.88
CA ILE A 417 -15.00 0.14 -7.88
C ILE A 417 -16.30 -0.57 -7.49
N SER A 418 -16.91 -0.09 -6.41
CA SER A 418 -18.22 -0.56 -5.92
C SER A 418 -19.30 -0.29 -6.97
N TYR A 419 -20.32 -1.15 -7.05
CA TYR A 419 -21.42 -0.98 -7.99
C TYR A 419 -22.12 0.35 -7.81
N PRO A 420 -22.59 0.94 -8.91
CA PRO A 420 -23.26 2.21 -8.86
C PRO A 420 -24.65 2.03 -8.22
N GLY A 421 -25.09 3.02 -7.44
CA GLY A 421 -26.42 3.01 -6.80
C GLY A 421 -26.53 2.24 -5.48
N VAL A 422 -25.45 1.62 -4.99
CA VAL A 422 -25.46 0.93 -3.70
C VAL A 422 -25.47 1.94 -2.53
N ILE A 423 -26.39 1.77 -1.59
CA ILE A 423 -26.52 2.59 -0.37
C ILE A 423 -25.66 2.00 0.75
N ASN A 424 -25.03 2.86 1.55
CA ASN A 424 -24.24 2.48 2.72
C ASN A 424 -25.16 2.10 3.90
N PRO A 425 -24.92 0.98 4.63
CA PRO A 425 -23.81 0.03 4.48
C PRO A 425 -24.01 -1.06 3.44
N ILE A 426 -22.93 -1.38 2.73
CA ILE A 426 -22.88 -2.58 1.89
C ILE A 426 -23.12 -3.78 2.80
N ILE A 427 -24.09 -4.63 2.42
CA ILE A 427 -24.45 -5.84 3.16
C ILE A 427 -23.22 -6.76 3.29
N GLU A 428 -22.94 -7.21 4.51
CA GLU A 428 -21.81 -8.11 4.79
C GLU A 428 -22.12 -9.53 4.32
N SER A 429 -21.66 -9.90 3.12
CA SER A 429 -21.79 -11.24 2.53
C SER A 429 -20.47 -12.03 2.59
N LYS A 430 -20.51 -13.35 2.29
CA LYS A 430 -19.28 -14.16 2.15
C LYS A 430 -18.33 -13.58 1.10
N SER A 431 -18.86 -13.13 -0.03
CA SER A 431 -18.08 -12.49 -1.11
C SER A 431 -17.53 -11.12 -0.71
N MET A 432 -18.28 -10.32 0.07
CA MET A 432 -17.78 -9.02 0.57
C MET A 432 -16.66 -9.21 1.60
N ARG A 433 -16.74 -10.23 2.47
CA ARG A 433 -15.65 -10.60 3.38
C ARG A 433 -14.39 -10.97 2.63
N PHE A 434 -14.52 -11.80 1.59
CA PHE A 434 -13.43 -12.13 0.68
C PHE A 434 -12.85 -10.87 0.02
N ALA A 435 -13.70 -10.00 -0.54
CA ALA A 435 -13.26 -8.78 -1.19
C ALA A 435 -12.51 -7.81 -0.26
N LYS A 436 -13.01 -7.57 0.97
CA LYS A 436 -12.35 -6.71 1.96
C LYS A 436 -10.98 -7.23 2.40
N LYS A 437 -10.79 -8.56 2.33
CA LYS A 437 -9.52 -9.21 2.63
C LYS A 437 -8.49 -9.01 1.52
N HIS A 438 -8.93 -9.00 0.26
CA HIS A 438 -8.03 -9.02 -0.90
C HIS A 438 -7.88 -7.67 -1.64
N TYR A 439 -8.81 -6.72 -1.46
CA TYR A 439 -8.87 -5.52 -2.30
C TYR A 439 -8.85 -4.19 -1.53
N GLU A 440 -8.31 -3.15 -2.17
CA GLU A 440 -8.68 -1.77 -1.87
C GLU A 440 -9.98 -1.42 -2.60
N ILE A 441 -11.04 -1.07 -1.84
CA ILE A 441 -12.39 -0.88 -2.37
C ILE A 441 -12.79 0.61 -2.36
N SER A 442 -13.49 1.06 -3.40
CA SER A 442 -14.06 2.41 -3.44
C SER A 442 -15.27 2.53 -2.51
N MET A 443 -15.50 3.73 -1.96
CA MET A 443 -16.77 3.97 -1.28
C MET A 443 -17.95 3.82 -2.27
N PRO A 444 -19.11 3.29 -1.82
CA PRO A 444 -20.34 3.28 -2.62
C PRO A 444 -20.73 4.69 -3.06
N ARG A 445 -21.27 4.81 -4.26
CA ARG A 445 -21.65 6.10 -4.87
C ARG A 445 -22.97 5.94 -5.62
N LYS A 446 -23.70 7.05 -5.75
CA LYS A 446 -24.81 7.15 -6.72
C LYS A 446 -24.25 7.07 -8.14
N ILE A 447 -25.08 6.62 -9.09
CA ILE A 447 -24.68 6.41 -10.50
C ILE A 447 -24.03 7.68 -11.09
N ASP A 448 -24.68 8.84 -10.90
CA ASP A 448 -24.23 10.16 -11.37
C ASP A 448 -22.94 10.69 -10.70
N ALA A 449 -22.56 10.15 -9.54
CA ALA A 449 -21.39 10.59 -8.78
C ALA A 449 -20.09 9.82 -9.12
N HIS A 450 -20.09 8.99 -10.17
CA HIS A 450 -18.92 8.18 -10.55
C HIS A 450 -17.82 8.98 -11.25
N GLU A 451 -18.12 10.18 -11.78
CA GLU A 451 -17.12 11.04 -12.42
C GLU A 451 -15.94 11.37 -11.47
N ASP A 452 -16.18 11.47 -10.16
CA ASP A 452 -15.14 11.68 -9.13
C ASP A 452 -14.04 10.62 -9.15
N LEU A 453 -14.34 9.39 -9.59
CA LEU A 453 -13.38 8.29 -9.66
C LEU A 453 -12.22 8.59 -10.62
N ASN A 454 -12.42 9.49 -11.59
CA ASN A 454 -11.38 9.95 -12.51
C ASN A 454 -10.23 10.72 -11.79
N TYR A 455 -10.47 11.27 -10.59
CA TYR A 455 -9.40 11.85 -9.77
C TYR A 455 -8.52 10.76 -9.12
N TYR A 456 -9.16 9.70 -8.63
CA TYR A 456 -8.50 8.62 -7.90
C TYR A 456 -7.72 7.68 -8.81
N CYS A 457 -8.17 7.49 -10.05
CA CYS A 457 -7.59 6.50 -10.96
C CYS A 457 -6.94 7.13 -12.20
N GLU A 458 -5.78 6.61 -12.61
CA GLU A 458 -5.12 7.02 -13.86
C GLU A 458 -5.76 6.35 -15.09
N LYS A 459 -6.17 5.09 -14.97
CA LYS A 459 -6.75 4.26 -16.04
C LYS A 459 -7.94 3.47 -15.53
N PHE A 460 -8.76 2.93 -16.44
CA PHE A 460 -9.91 2.09 -16.10
C PHE A 460 -9.89 0.78 -16.86
N VAL A 461 -10.09 -0.32 -16.12
CA VAL A 461 -10.16 -1.67 -16.66
C VAL A 461 -11.55 -2.23 -16.38
N LEU A 462 -12.26 -2.60 -17.44
CA LEU A 462 -13.47 -3.40 -17.36
C LEU A 462 -13.09 -4.89 -17.33
N GLY A 463 -13.59 -5.59 -16.31
CA GLY A 463 -13.25 -6.96 -16.01
C GLY A 463 -13.85 -8.01 -16.96
N SER A 464 -13.43 -9.24 -16.74
CA SER A 464 -13.92 -10.39 -17.50
C SER A 464 -15.15 -10.99 -16.81
N ASP A 465 -16.34 -10.58 -17.23
CA ASP A 465 -17.62 -11.22 -16.88
C ASP A 465 -18.69 -10.88 -17.93
N GLN A 466 -19.92 -11.37 -17.76
CA GLN A 466 -21.08 -11.01 -18.58
C GLN A 466 -21.56 -9.58 -18.30
N LEU A 467 -20.75 -8.58 -18.68
CA LEU A 467 -21.00 -7.16 -18.40
C LEU A 467 -21.70 -6.42 -19.55
N TRP A 468 -21.67 -6.98 -20.77
CA TRP A 468 -22.20 -6.33 -21.98
C TRP A 468 -23.48 -6.97 -22.53
N ASN A 469 -24.21 -7.70 -21.70
CA ASN A 469 -25.59 -8.06 -22.02
C ASN A 469 -26.51 -6.84 -21.80
N TRP A 470 -27.51 -6.65 -22.67
CA TRP A 470 -28.40 -5.49 -22.62
C TRP A 470 -29.05 -5.27 -21.25
N TYR A 471 -29.45 -6.33 -20.55
CA TYR A 471 -30.11 -6.24 -19.25
C TYR A 471 -29.19 -5.61 -18.20
N SER A 472 -27.94 -6.08 -18.11
CA SER A 472 -26.95 -5.48 -17.20
C SER A 472 -26.62 -4.03 -17.56
N ILE A 473 -26.60 -3.68 -18.84
CA ILE A 473 -26.31 -2.32 -19.29
C ILE A 473 -27.47 -1.37 -18.93
N LYS A 474 -28.69 -1.82 -19.18
CA LYS A 474 -29.92 -1.09 -18.83
C LYS A 474 -30.03 -0.86 -17.33
N ASP A 475 -29.82 -1.91 -16.53
CA ASP A 475 -29.97 -1.86 -15.07
C ASP A 475 -28.91 -0.97 -14.41
N THR A 476 -27.75 -0.80 -15.05
CA THR A 476 -26.64 0.00 -14.52
C THR A 476 -26.48 1.36 -15.19
N GLY A 477 -27.37 1.73 -16.12
CA GLY A 477 -27.32 3.02 -16.83
C GLY A 477 -26.00 3.24 -17.57
N ASN A 478 -25.59 2.29 -18.42
CA ASN A 478 -24.34 2.33 -19.19
C ASN A 478 -23.04 2.30 -18.38
N HIS A 479 -23.08 2.05 -17.07
CA HIS A 479 -21.89 1.99 -16.23
C HIS A 479 -20.80 1.03 -16.75
N PHE A 480 -21.18 -0.13 -17.28
CA PHE A 480 -20.24 -1.11 -17.87
C PHE A 480 -19.74 -0.75 -19.28
N LEU A 481 -20.22 0.35 -19.86
CA LEU A 481 -19.62 0.99 -21.04
C LEU A 481 -18.66 2.12 -20.64
N LEU A 482 -18.49 2.38 -19.33
CA LEU A 482 -17.58 3.39 -18.78
C LEU A 482 -17.85 4.78 -19.35
N ASP A 483 -19.12 5.17 -19.44
CA ASP A 483 -19.58 6.46 -19.95
C ASP A 483 -19.23 7.65 -19.02
N TRP A 484 -19.05 7.38 -17.73
CA TRP A 484 -18.62 8.34 -16.70
C TRP A 484 -17.09 8.57 -16.65
N VAL A 485 -16.30 7.83 -17.42
CA VAL A 485 -14.84 7.98 -17.48
C VAL A 485 -14.48 9.08 -18.46
N LYS A 486 -13.63 10.02 -18.04
CA LYS A 486 -13.22 11.17 -18.84
C LYS A 486 -12.43 10.76 -20.08
N LYS A 487 -12.59 11.53 -21.16
CA LYS A 487 -11.99 11.26 -22.47
C LYS A 487 -10.46 11.29 -22.48
N ASP A 488 -9.82 11.93 -21.49
CA ASP A 488 -8.36 11.94 -21.32
C ASP A 488 -7.83 10.68 -20.62
N LYS A 489 -8.71 9.80 -20.13
CA LYS A 489 -8.34 8.56 -19.45
C LYS A 489 -8.27 7.38 -20.42
N ASN A 490 -7.39 6.43 -20.12
CA ASN A 490 -7.33 5.16 -20.84
C ASN A 490 -8.42 4.20 -20.33
N LYS A 491 -9.23 3.66 -21.23
CA LYS A 491 -10.27 2.65 -20.99
C LYS A 491 -9.93 1.36 -21.74
N ILE A 492 -9.82 0.24 -21.04
CA ILE A 492 -9.67 -1.08 -21.67
C ILE A 492 -10.70 -2.08 -21.12
N ALA A 493 -11.08 -3.05 -21.95
CA ALA A 493 -11.91 -4.18 -21.55
C ALA A 493 -11.13 -5.48 -21.74
N TYR A 494 -10.95 -6.25 -20.67
CA TYR A 494 -10.24 -7.53 -20.71
C TYR A 494 -11.20 -8.72 -20.66
N ALA A 495 -11.26 -9.47 -21.76
CA ALA A 495 -12.09 -10.66 -21.93
C ALA A 495 -13.53 -10.46 -21.41
N THR A 496 -14.11 -9.27 -21.62
CA THR A 496 -15.50 -8.97 -21.23
C THR A 496 -16.46 -9.77 -22.12
N SER A 497 -17.59 -10.20 -21.57
CA SER A 497 -18.50 -11.12 -22.25
C SER A 497 -19.89 -10.50 -22.47
N PHE A 498 -20.48 -10.84 -23.62
CA PHE A 498 -21.91 -10.61 -23.89
C PHE A 498 -22.75 -11.75 -23.30
N GLY A 499 -22.14 -12.91 -23.09
CA GLY A 499 -22.77 -14.09 -22.50
C GLY A 499 -23.63 -14.92 -23.46
N HIS A 500 -23.94 -14.36 -24.62
CA HIS A 500 -24.77 -14.97 -25.66
C HIS A 500 -24.16 -14.71 -27.05
N ASN A 501 -24.69 -15.37 -28.06
CA ASN A 501 -24.32 -15.16 -29.46
C ASN A 501 -24.99 -13.92 -30.09
N LYS A 502 -25.69 -13.10 -29.29
CA LYS A 502 -26.35 -11.85 -29.68
C LYS A 502 -26.18 -10.82 -28.58
N SER A 503 -26.14 -9.56 -28.97
CA SER A 503 -25.96 -8.41 -28.07
C SER A 503 -27.23 -8.05 -27.28
N PHE A 504 -28.41 -8.30 -27.87
CA PHE A 504 -29.74 -7.90 -27.39
C PHE A 504 -29.98 -6.39 -27.25
N PHE A 505 -29.08 -5.55 -27.76
CA PHE A 505 -29.28 -4.09 -27.75
C PHE A 505 -30.42 -3.68 -28.71
N PRO A 506 -31.39 -2.86 -28.24
CA PRO A 506 -32.42 -2.24 -29.08
C PRO A 506 -31.83 -1.40 -30.21
N GLN A 507 -32.52 -1.27 -31.34
CA GLN A 507 -31.97 -0.59 -32.52
C GLN A 507 -31.67 0.89 -32.28
N ASP A 508 -32.53 1.57 -31.52
CA ASP A 508 -32.43 2.98 -31.14
C ASP A 508 -31.24 3.27 -30.21
N GLU A 509 -30.81 2.29 -29.42
CA GLU A 509 -29.67 2.42 -28.48
C GLU A 509 -28.31 2.12 -29.14
N ARG A 510 -28.30 1.41 -30.27
CA ARG A 510 -27.05 0.91 -30.90
C ARG A 510 -26.08 2.01 -31.29
N ILE A 511 -26.57 3.18 -31.71
CA ILE A 511 -25.71 4.30 -32.13
C ILE A 511 -24.91 4.83 -30.93
N GLU A 512 -25.59 5.05 -29.80
CA GLU A 512 -24.94 5.55 -28.59
C GLU A 512 -23.99 4.50 -28.00
N VAL A 513 -24.39 3.23 -28.00
CA VAL A 513 -23.54 2.13 -27.55
C VAL A 513 -22.31 1.97 -28.44
N ALA A 514 -22.45 2.08 -29.77
CA ALA A 514 -21.32 2.08 -30.71
C ALA A 514 -20.35 3.24 -30.42
N ARG A 515 -20.89 4.45 -30.16
CA ARG A 515 -20.11 5.62 -29.78
C ARG A 515 -19.28 5.33 -28.53
N LEU A 516 -19.88 4.74 -27.50
CA LEU A 516 -19.22 4.39 -26.24
C LEU A 516 -18.15 3.29 -26.41
N PHE A 517 -18.42 2.24 -27.21
CA PHE A 517 -17.40 1.23 -27.51
C PHE A 517 -16.18 1.81 -28.22
N HIS A 518 -16.38 2.77 -29.14
CA HIS A 518 -15.29 3.47 -29.81
C HIS A 518 -14.45 4.35 -28.89
N GLU A 519 -14.90 4.65 -27.67
CA GLU A 519 -14.10 5.37 -26.68
C GLU A 519 -13.14 4.47 -25.89
N PHE A 520 -13.26 3.14 -26.00
CA PHE A 520 -12.27 2.22 -25.44
C PHE A 520 -11.00 2.25 -26.27
N ASN A 521 -9.86 2.31 -25.60
CA ASN A 521 -8.54 2.23 -26.23
C ASN A 521 -8.26 0.82 -26.76
N ALA A 522 -8.76 -0.21 -26.08
CA ALA A 522 -8.63 -1.59 -26.50
C ALA A 522 -9.74 -2.45 -25.90
N ILE A 523 -10.30 -3.34 -26.72
CA ILE A 523 -11.33 -4.28 -26.31
C ILE A 523 -10.87 -5.71 -26.59
N SER A 524 -11.06 -6.58 -25.61
CA SER A 524 -11.00 -8.02 -25.78
C SER A 524 -12.20 -8.69 -25.13
N VAL A 525 -12.59 -9.82 -25.69
CA VAL A 525 -13.78 -10.59 -25.29
C VAL A 525 -13.44 -12.06 -25.13
N ARG A 526 -14.26 -12.78 -24.35
CA ARG A 526 -13.98 -14.19 -23.99
C ARG A 526 -14.39 -15.16 -25.09
N GLU A 527 -15.58 -14.95 -25.65
CA GLU A 527 -16.18 -15.77 -26.70
C GLU A 527 -15.91 -15.21 -28.11
N LYS A 528 -15.78 -16.11 -29.10
CA LYS A 528 -15.56 -15.73 -30.51
C LYS A 528 -16.72 -14.90 -31.05
N GLU A 529 -17.95 -15.27 -30.70
CA GLU A 529 -19.18 -14.57 -31.10
C GLU A 529 -19.19 -13.11 -30.62
N GLY A 530 -18.54 -12.81 -29.48
CA GLY A 530 -18.39 -11.44 -29.00
C GLY A 530 -17.55 -10.56 -29.92
N VAL A 531 -16.54 -11.14 -30.59
CA VAL A 531 -15.73 -10.45 -31.60
C VAL A 531 -16.59 -10.12 -32.81
N ASP A 532 -17.40 -11.08 -33.24
CA ASP A 532 -18.31 -10.91 -34.37
C ASP A 532 -19.41 -9.87 -34.06
N ILE A 533 -19.96 -9.86 -32.83
CA ILE A 533 -20.92 -8.83 -32.38
C ILE A 533 -20.30 -7.43 -32.46
N LEU A 534 -19.13 -7.23 -31.87
CA LEU A 534 -18.46 -5.92 -31.85
C LEU A 534 -18.15 -5.42 -33.26
N ARG A 535 -17.66 -6.30 -34.15
CA ARG A 535 -17.34 -5.93 -35.53
C ARG A 535 -18.61 -5.64 -36.33
N ASN A 536 -19.58 -6.55 -36.31
CA ASN A 536 -20.72 -6.53 -37.23
C ASN A 536 -21.83 -5.57 -36.79
N GLU A 537 -22.08 -5.44 -35.48
CA GLU A 537 -23.14 -4.57 -34.96
C GLU A 537 -22.65 -3.17 -34.61
N PHE A 538 -21.38 -3.02 -34.19
CA PHE A 538 -20.86 -1.75 -33.65
C PHE A 538 -19.65 -1.19 -34.41
N GLY A 539 -19.08 -1.91 -35.38
CA GLY A 539 -17.93 -1.45 -36.17
C GLY A 539 -16.62 -1.34 -35.37
N VAL A 540 -16.48 -2.14 -34.32
CA VAL A 540 -15.38 -2.11 -33.35
C VAL A 540 -14.54 -3.39 -33.43
N ASN A 541 -13.21 -3.23 -33.48
CA ASN A 541 -12.28 -4.35 -33.47
C ASN A 541 -12.04 -4.83 -32.04
N ALA A 542 -12.08 -6.15 -31.85
CA ALA A 542 -11.77 -6.80 -30.58
C ALA A 542 -10.96 -8.07 -30.80
N LEU A 543 -10.23 -8.48 -29.76
CA LEU A 543 -9.49 -9.74 -29.75
C LEU A 543 -10.19 -10.75 -28.84
N GLN A 544 -10.29 -12.00 -29.28
CA GLN A 544 -10.66 -13.09 -28.39
C GLN A 544 -9.49 -13.45 -27.48
N LEU A 545 -9.69 -13.35 -26.17
CA LEU A 545 -8.70 -13.69 -25.14
C LEU A 545 -9.28 -14.65 -24.10
N ILE A 546 -8.40 -15.44 -23.52
CA ILE A 546 -8.77 -16.38 -22.47
C ILE A 546 -9.16 -15.66 -21.17
N ASP A 547 -10.05 -16.29 -20.42
CA ASP A 547 -10.49 -15.84 -19.10
C ASP A 547 -9.29 -15.61 -18.15
N PRO A 548 -9.27 -14.50 -17.38
CA PRO A 548 -8.18 -14.21 -16.47
C PRO A 548 -7.94 -15.27 -15.38
N VAL A 549 -8.90 -16.16 -15.09
CA VAL A 549 -8.67 -17.28 -14.16
C VAL A 549 -7.51 -18.18 -14.59
N PHE A 550 -7.23 -18.24 -15.89
CA PHE A 550 -6.08 -18.97 -16.42
C PHE A 550 -4.80 -18.13 -16.45
N LEU A 551 -4.90 -16.79 -16.51
CA LEU A 551 -3.73 -15.90 -16.43
C LEU A 551 -3.12 -15.86 -15.03
N CYS A 552 -3.97 -15.98 -14.01
CA CYS A 552 -3.53 -16.05 -12.62
C CYS A 552 -2.82 -17.38 -12.36
N GLU A 553 -1.76 -17.32 -11.56
CA GLU A 553 -1.00 -18.53 -11.20
C GLU A 553 -1.83 -19.40 -10.25
N LYS A 554 -1.78 -20.72 -10.48
CA LYS A 554 -2.56 -21.68 -9.70
C LYS A 554 -2.27 -21.58 -8.20
N GLU A 555 -1.01 -21.32 -7.85
CA GLU A 555 -0.53 -21.25 -6.48
C GLU A 555 -1.24 -20.14 -5.68
N ILE A 556 -1.72 -19.09 -6.34
CA ILE A 556 -2.50 -18.02 -5.69
C ILE A 556 -3.84 -18.58 -5.20
N TYR A 557 -4.51 -19.41 -5.99
CA TYR A 557 -5.74 -20.09 -5.58
C TYR A 557 -5.47 -21.14 -4.52
N ASP A 558 -4.35 -21.86 -4.61
CA ASP A 558 -3.99 -22.89 -3.63
C ASP A 558 -3.78 -22.29 -2.24
N VAL A 559 -3.11 -21.13 -2.16
CA VAL A 559 -2.93 -20.40 -0.90
C VAL A 559 -4.28 -20.01 -0.29
N VAL A 560 -5.20 -19.48 -1.11
CA VAL A 560 -6.55 -19.09 -0.65
C VAL A 560 -7.35 -20.32 -0.19
N ALA A 561 -7.28 -21.43 -0.94
CA ALA A 561 -7.98 -22.67 -0.61
C ALA A 561 -7.49 -23.26 0.73
N ASP A 562 -6.19 -23.18 1.02
CA ASP A 562 -5.59 -23.75 2.23
C ASP A 562 -5.80 -22.91 3.50
N GLU A 563 -6.51 -21.77 3.40
CA GLU A 563 -6.89 -20.97 4.56
C GLU A 563 -8.04 -21.59 5.37
N VAL A 564 -8.73 -22.56 4.79
CA VAL A 564 -9.87 -23.27 5.40
C VAL A 564 -9.64 -24.79 5.37
N PRO A 565 -10.19 -25.54 6.35
CA PRO A 565 -10.14 -27.00 6.32
C PRO A 565 -11.00 -27.56 5.17
N GLY A 566 -10.74 -28.81 4.79
CA GLY A 566 -11.60 -29.55 3.87
C GLY A 566 -12.97 -29.86 4.50
N LEU A 567 -14.00 -30.07 3.67
CA LEU A 567 -15.33 -30.51 4.14
C LEU A 567 -15.45 -32.04 4.29
N SER A 568 -14.41 -32.79 3.91
CA SER A 568 -14.40 -34.25 3.97
C SER A 568 -12.97 -34.77 4.14
N ASP A 569 -12.81 -35.74 5.02
CA ASP A 569 -11.57 -36.53 5.18
C ASP A 569 -11.52 -37.76 4.24
N GLU A 570 -12.65 -38.11 3.63
CA GLU A 570 -12.75 -39.19 2.64
C GLU A 570 -12.72 -38.63 1.21
N ASP A 571 -12.31 -39.46 0.25
CA ASP A 571 -12.36 -39.15 -1.18
C ASP A 571 -13.81 -38.85 -1.65
N TYR A 572 -13.95 -37.84 -2.51
CA TYR A 572 -15.23 -37.41 -3.06
C TYR A 572 -15.07 -36.91 -4.51
N PHE A 573 -16.16 -36.92 -5.27
CA PHE A 573 -16.28 -36.07 -6.46
C PHE A 573 -17.12 -34.85 -6.14
N TYR A 574 -16.77 -33.74 -6.77
CA TYR A 574 -17.42 -32.47 -6.56
C TYR A 574 -18.44 -32.20 -7.68
N ALA A 575 -19.67 -31.89 -7.31
CA ALA A 575 -20.71 -31.46 -8.24
C ALA A 575 -21.03 -29.98 -8.02
N TYR A 576 -20.69 -29.12 -8.99
CA TYR A 576 -21.07 -27.70 -8.93
C TYR A 576 -22.16 -27.39 -9.95
N ILE A 577 -23.40 -27.26 -9.46
CA ILE A 577 -24.62 -27.22 -10.27
C ILE A 577 -25.36 -25.90 -10.06
N LEU A 578 -25.28 -25.01 -11.04
CA LEU A 578 -25.90 -23.70 -11.01
C LEU A 578 -27.43 -23.75 -11.11
N ASP A 579 -27.96 -24.66 -11.95
CA ASP A 579 -29.40 -24.76 -12.18
C ASP A 579 -29.90 -26.19 -11.89
N PRO A 580 -30.12 -26.58 -10.63
CA PRO A 580 -30.59 -27.93 -10.28
C PRO A 580 -31.87 -28.37 -10.99
N THR A 581 -31.89 -29.63 -11.42
CA THR A 581 -33.08 -30.33 -11.95
C THR A 581 -33.02 -31.81 -11.54
N ASP A 582 -34.14 -32.53 -11.61
CA ASP A 582 -34.19 -33.96 -11.32
C ASP A 582 -33.22 -34.75 -12.21
N GLU A 583 -33.13 -34.42 -13.49
CA GLU A 583 -32.23 -35.11 -14.42
C GLU A 583 -30.75 -34.87 -14.06
N LYS A 584 -30.40 -33.69 -13.53
CA LYS A 584 -29.03 -33.42 -13.03
C LYS A 584 -28.74 -34.18 -11.74
N ARG A 585 -29.73 -34.32 -10.84
CA ARG A 585 -29.60 -35.19 -9.67
C ARG A 585 -29.36 -36.64 -10.10
N GLU A 586 -30.14 -37.15 -11.06
CA GLU A 586 -29.96 -38.50 -11.60
C GLU A 586 -28.58 -38.71 -12.23
N ALA A 587 -28.06 -37.71 -12.94
CA ALA A 587 -26.70 -37.72 -13.46
C ALA A 587 -25.65 -37.78 -12.34
N VAL A 588 -25.80 -36.98 -11.27
CA VAL A 588 -24.91 -37.06 -10.09
C VAL A 588 -24.96 -38.45 -9.46
N GLU A 589 -26.15 -39.03 -9.26
CA GLU A 589 -26.30 -40.37 -8.70
C GLU A 589 -25.73 -41.46 -9.63
N PHE A 590 -25.79 -41.27 -10.95
CA PHE A 590 -25.11 -42.14 -11.91
C PHE A 590 -23.59 -42.10 -11.73
N ILE A 591 -22.98 -40.90 -11.64
CA ILE A 591 -21.54 -40.73 -11.41
C ILE A 591 -21.13 -41.33 -10.07
N LYS A 592 -21.92 -41.10 -9.02
CA LYS A 592 -21.69 -41.62 -7.67
C LYS A 592 -21.59 -43.15 -7.67
N ARG A 593 -22.48 -43.84 -8.40
CA ARG A 593 -22.40 -45.30 -8.61
C ARG A 593 -21.20 -45.70 -9.45
N LYS A 594 -20.90 -44.95 -10.52
CA LYS A 594 -19.80 -45.26 -11.44
C LYS A 594 -18.42 -45.16 -10.77
N LEU A 595 -18.23 -44.12 -9.96
CA LEU A 595 -16.98 -43.85 -9.24
C LEU A 595 -16.90 -44.59 -7.88
N ASN A 596 -18.01 -45.18 -7.41
CA ASN A 596 -18.14 -45.73 -6.05
C ASN A 596 -17.66 -44.73 -4.97
N MET A 597 -18.11 -43.49 -5.07
CA MET A 597 -17.58 -42.39 -4.27
C MET A 597 -18.68 -41.37 -3.97
N LYS A 598 -18.62 -40.74 -2.79
CA LYS A 598 -19.64 -39.76 -2.40
C LYS A 598 -19.55 -38.46 -3.23
N ALA A 599 -20.69 -37.81 -3.37
CA ALA A 599 -20.81 -36.49 -3.99
C ALA A 599 -20.81 -35.41 -2.90
N LEU A 600 -20.02 -34.35 -3.08
CA LEU A 600 -20.23 -33.07 -2.40
C LEU A 600 -20.79 -32.09 -3.43
N ILE A 601 -21.98 -31.58 -3.17
CA ILE A 601 -22.75 -30.80 -4.14
C ILE A 601 -22.83 -29.34 -3.67
N VAL A 602 -22.45 -28.39 -4.52
CA VAL A 602 -22.69 -26.96 -4.27
C VAL A 602 -23.59 -26.43 -5.37
N ILE A 603 -24.58 -25.63 -4.99
CA ILE A 603 -25.49 -24.96 -5.93
C ILE A 603 -25.16 -23.46 -6.07
N ASP A 604 -25.93 -22.74 -6.90
CA ASP A 604 -25.73 -21.30 -7.09
C ASP A 604 -26.03 -20.51 -5.81
N GLY A 605 -25.01 -19.86 -5.26
CA GLY A 605 -25.13 -18.98 -4.09
C GLY A 605 -26.01 -17.75 -4.33
N GLN A 606 -26.35 -17.43 -5.58
CA GLN A 606 -27.28 -16.34 -5.94
C GLN A 606 -28.74 -16.75 -6.05
N ALA A 607 -29.07 -18.05 -6.02
CA ALA A 607 -30.46 -18.48 -6.20
C ALA A 607 -31.37 -17.93 -5.07
N GLU A 608 -32.59 -17.50 -5.43
CA GLU A 608 -33.58 -17.02 -4.46
C GLU A 608 -34.28 -18.18 -3.72
N ASN A 609 -34.50 -19.31 -4.41
CA ASN A 609 -35.20 -20.50 -3.89
C ASN A 609 -34.23 -21.61 -3.44
N LYS A 610 -33.20 -21.26 -2.66
CA LYS A 610 -32.12 -22.20 -2.27
C LYS A 610 -32.62 -23.50 -1.63
N ASP A 611 -33.57 -23.41 -0.70
CA ASP A 611 -34.06 -24.58 0.03
C ASP A 611 -34.78 -25.59 -0.87
N GLU A 612 -35.50 -25.10 -1.88
CA GLU A 612 -36.15 -25.95 -2.88
C GLU A 612 -35.11 -26.63 -3.79
N LEU A 613 -34.12 -25.87 -4.25
CA LEU A 613 -33.04 -26.39 -5.08
C LEU A 613 -32.17 -27.42 -4.35
N VAL A 614 -31.96 -27.24 -3.04
CA VAL A 614 -31.28 -28.23 -2.19
C VAL A 614 -32.09 -29.53 -2.10
N LYS A 615 -33.42 -29.44 -1.96
CA LYS A 615 -34.31 -30.60 -1.95
C LYS A 615 -34.27 -31.37 -3.26
N ILE A 616 -34.29 -30.68 -4.39
CA ILE A 616 -34.18 -31.29 -5.73
C ILE A 616 -32.90 -32.12 -5.86
N MET A 617 -31.79 -31.68 -5.25
CA MET A 617 -30.51 -32.39 -5.32
C MET A 617 -30.33 -33.49 -4.27
N GLY A 618 -31.23 -33.61 -3.28
CA GLY A 618 -31.26 -34.73 -2.34
C GLY A 618 -30.74 -34.47 -0.92
N GLU A 619 -30.74 -33.22 -0.43
CA GLU A 619 -30.40 -32.74 0.94
C GLU A 619 -29.04 -33.16 1.55
N GLN A 620 -28.61 -34.41 1.42
CA GLN A 620 -27.36 -34.93 1.94
C GLN A 620 -26.16 -34.39 1.13
N ASN A 621 -25.19 -33.80 1.83
CA ASN A 621 -23.98 -33.22 1.24
C ASN A 621 -24.25 -32.16 0.15
N VAL A 622 -25.41 -31.50 0.23
CA VAL A 622 -25.79 -30.39 -0.66
C VAL A 622 -25.66 -29.07 0.10
N TYR A 623 -24.80 -28.20 -0.41
CA TYR A 623 -24.53 -26.90 0.19
C TYR A 623 -25.13 -25.79 -0.68
N SER A 624 -26.08 -25.05 -0.10
CA SER A 624 -26.70 -23.88 -0.73
C SER A 624 -25.74 -22.70 -0.90
N GLU A 625 -24.72 -22.62 -0.03
CA GLU A 625 -23.69 -21.59 -0.10
C GLU A 625 -22.46 -21.97 0.75
N VAL A 626 -21.27 -21.89 0.15
CA VAL A 626 -19.96 -21.99 0.79
C VAL A 626 -19.17 -20.67 0.68
N SER A 627 -18.03 -20.52 1.37
CA SER A 627 -17.14 -19.37 1.14
C SER A 627 -16.33 -19.55 -0.17
N ILE A 628 -15.66 -18.49 -0.63
CA ILE A 628 -14.83 -18.55 -1.85
C ILE A 628 -13.65 -19.51 -1.65
N GLU A 629 -13.01 -19.42 -0.48
CA GLU A 629 -11.93 -20.30 -0.03
C GLU A 629 -12.40 -21.76 -0.06
N GLN A 630 -13.58 -22.02 0.49
CA GLN A 630 -14.15 -23.36 0.52
C GLN A 630 -14.51 -23.90 -0.86
N TRP A 631 -15.02 -23.05 -1.76
CA TRP A 631 -15.32 -23.43 -3.15
C TRP A 631 -14.05 -23.84 -3.90
N LEU A 632 -12.96 -23.07 -3.75
CA LEU A 632 -11.65 -23.43 -4.32
C LEU A 632 -11.12 -24.73 -3.72
N LYS A 633 -11.22 -24.90 -2.39
CA LYS A 633 -10.79 -26.10 -1.66
C LYS A 633 -11.54 -27.34 -2.14
N LEU A 634 -12.85 -27.23 -2.37
CA LEU A 634 -13.68 -28.33 -2.86
C LEU A 634 -13.21 -28.87 -4.21
N ILE A 635 -12.88 -27.99 -5.16
CA ILE A 635 -12.35 -28.42 -6.47
C ILE A 635 -10.91 -28.94 -6.33
N LYS A 636 -10.07 -28.27 -5.54
CA LYS A 636 -8.67 -28.65 -5.32
C LYS A 636 -8.53 -30.07 -4.79
N ASP A 637 -9.37 -30.45 -3.83
CA ASP A 637 -9.27 -31.75 -3.17
C ASP A 637 -10.08 -32.87 -3.87
N ALA A 638 -11.03 -32.51 -4.75
CA ALA A 638 -11.87 -33.49 -5.45
C ALA A 638 -11.06 -34.48 -6.31
N LYS A 639 -11.55 -35.73 -6.42
CA LYS A 639 -11.01 -36.72 -7.35
C LYS A 639 -11.60 -36.63 -8.76
N PHE A 640 -12.79 -36.07 -8.87
CA PHE A 640 -13.51 -35.87 -10.13
C PHE A 640 -14.46 -34.67 -10.00
N VAL A 641 -14.79 -34.00 -11.11
CA VAL A 641 -15.72 -32.85 -11.11
C VAL A 641 -16.86 -33.04 -12.12
N PHE A 642 -18.09 -32.78 -11.69
CA PHE A 642 -19.24 -32.63 -12.57
C PHE A 642 -19.82 -31.22 -12.44
N THR A 643 -20.02 -30.51 -13.55
CA THR A 643 -20.48 -29.11 -13.45
C THR A 643 -21.23 -28.63 -14.67
N ASP A 644 -22.19 -27.73 -14.47
CA ASP A 644 -22.83 -26.93 -15.52
C ASP A 644 -22.38 -25.45 -15.49
N SER A 645 -21.28 -25.19 -14.78
CA SER A 645 -20.67 -23.88 -14.62
C SER A 645 -19.45 -23.71 -15.51
N TYR A 646 -19.38 -22.58 -16.21
CA TYR A 646 -18.23 -22.22 -17.02
C TYR A 646 -16.96 -22.14 -16.15
N HIS A 647 -17.04 -21.47 -14.99
CA HIS A 647 -15.90 -21.37 -14.09
C HIS A 647 -15.66 -22.68 -13.33
N GLY A 648 -16.68 -23.50 -13.07
CA GLY A 648 -16.47 -24.88 -12.60
C GLY A 648 -15.60 -25.68 -13.57
N THR A 649 -15.86 -25.55 -14.87
CA THR A 649 -15.05 -26.14 -15.95
C THR A 649 -13.62 -25.59 -15.93
N CYS A 650 -13.47 -24.26 -15.87
CA CYS A 650 -12.15 -23.62 -15.83
C CYS A 650 -11.31 -24.10 -14.65
N PHE A 651 -11.88 -24.13 -13.44
CA PHE A 651 -11.16 -24.55 -12.25
C PHE A 651 -10.90 -26.07 -12.20
N SER A 652 -11.69 -26.88 -12.90
CA SER A 652 -11.37 -28.30 -13.12
C SER A 652 -10.11 -28.45 -13.98
N ILE A 653 -9.98 -27.64 -15.04
CA ILE A 653 -8.79 -27.60 -15.89
C ILE A 653 -7.56 -27.09 -15.10
N ILE A 654 -7.70 -25.99 -14.36
CA ILE A 654 -6.62 -25.40 -13.54
C ILE A 654 -6.12 -26.39 -12.48
N ASN A 655 -7.01 -27.18 -11.89
CA ASN A 655 -6.65 -28.19 -10.89
C ASN A 655 -6.30 -29.56 -11.49
N LYS A 656 -6.26 -29.68 -12.82
CA LYS A 656 -5.95 -30.92 -13.54
C LYS A 656 -6.83 -32.09 -13.10
N LYS A 657 -8.14 -31.86 -12.93
CA LYS A 657 -9.11 -32.85 -12.45
C LYS A 657 -9.82 -33.51 -13.62
N PRO A 658 -9.99 -34.85 -13.65
CA PRO A 658 -10.94 -35.44 -14.59
C PRO A 658 -12.33 -34.84 -14.35
N PHE A 659 -13.04 -34.50 -15.42
CA PHE A 659 -14.30 -33.78 -15.32
C PHE A 659 -15.26 -34.06 -16.47
N ILE A 660 -16.55 -33.81 -16.20
CA ILE A 660 -17.60 -33.69 -17.20
C ILE A 660 -18.28 -32.33 -17.02
N SER A 661 -18.38 -31.58 -18.11
CA SER A 661 -19.10 -30.31 -18.17
C SER A 661 -20.41 -30.47 -18.92
N MET A 662 -21.48 -29.88 -18.41
CA MET A 662 -22.77 -29.89 -19.06
C MET A 662 -23.10 -28.49 -19.60
N ARG A 663 -23.55 -28.42 -20.86
CA ARG A 663 -24.00 -27.16 -21.47
C ARG A 663 -25.14 -26.56 -20.68
N ASN A 664 -25.05 -25.26 -20.40
CA ASN A 664 -26.09 -24.51 -19.71
C ASN A 664 -26.75 -23.49 -20.64
N ARG A 665 -27.79 -23.93 -21.35
CA ARG A 665 -28.50 -23.08 -22.34
C ARG A 665 -29.06 -21.80 -21.74
N LYS A 666 -29.55 -21.85 -20.49
CA LYS A 666 -30.10 -20.69 -19.77
C LYS A 666 -29.03 -19.62 -19.52
N ARG A 667 -27.78 -20.04 -19.24
CA ARG A 667 -26.67 -19.15 -18.86
C ARG A 667 -25.66 -18.88 -19.98
N GLY A 668 -25.94 -19.39 -21.19
CA GLY A 668 -25.17 -19.16 -22.40
C GLY A 668 -24.06 -20.20 -22.66
N ASN A 669 -24.09 -20.82 -23.85
CA ASN A 669 -23.18 -21.90 -24.25
C ASN A 669 -21.92 -21.43 -25.00
N SER A 670 -21.94 -20.24 -25.61
CA SER A 670 -20.85 -19.77 -26.50
C SER A 670 -19.47 -19.79 -25.82
N ARG A 671 -19.43 -19.44 -24.52
CA ARG A 671 -18.21 -19.46 -23.71
C ARG A 671 -17.66 -20.87 -23.50
N PHE A 672 -18.53 -21.84 -23.23
CA PHE A 672 -18.12 -23.25 -23.10
C PHE A 672 -17.59 -23.76 -24.44
N ASP A 673 -18.35 -23.57 -25.51
CA ASP A 673 -17.98 -24.06 -26.84
C ASP A 673 -16.65 -23.45 -27.30
N SER A 674 -16.43 -22.15 -27.06
CA SER A 674 -15.17 -21.47 -27.34
C SER A 674 -13.99 -22.10 -26.57
N LEU A 675 -14.14 -22.31 -25.26
CA LEU A 675 -13.06 -22.85 -24.41
C LEU A 675 -12.74 -24.31 -24.73
N MET A 676 -13.78 -25.16 -24.84
CA MET A 676 -13.61 -26.59 -25.07
C MET A 676 -13.03 -26.86 -26.46
N ASN A 677 -13.40 -26.06 -27.48
CA ASN A 677 -12.76 -26.14 -28.79
C ASN A 677 -11.31 -25.67 -28.76
N MET A 678 -11.02 -24.57 -28.07
CA MET A 678 -9.66 -24.03 -27.94
C MET A 678 -8.70 -25.03 -27.29
N LEU A 679 -9.16 -25.78 -26.28
CA LEU A 679 -8.32 -26.72 -25.53
C LEU A 679 -8.45 -28.17 -25.99
N HIS A 680 -9.23 -28.44 -27.05
CA HIS A 680 -9.52 -29.78 -27.56
C HIS A 680 -10.11 -30.74 -26.50
N LEU A 681 -11.11 -30.26 -25.75
CA LEU A 681 -11.76 -30.99 -24.65
C LEU A 681 -13.25 -31.26 -24.93
N GLN A 682 -13.68 -31.28 -26.19
CA GLN A 682 -15.09 -31.41 -26.56
C GLN A 682 -15.71 -32.74 -26.08
N ASP A 683 -14.90 -33.79 -25.95
CA ASP A 683 -15.28 -35.10 -25.41
C ASP A 683 -15.70 -35.05 -23.93
N ARG A 684 -15.32 -34.00 -23.20
CA ARG A 684 -15.73 -33.77 -21.80
C ARG A 684 -17.04 -33.02 -21.65
N MET A 685 -17.71 -32.69 -22.75
CA MET A 685 -18.89 -31.85 -22.72
C MET A 685 -20.15 -32.57 -23.21
N ILE A 686 -21.17 -32.61 -22.35
CA ILE A 686 -22.49 -33.17 -22.68
C ILE A 686 -23.54 -32.08 -22.87
N SER A 687 -24.57 -32.37 -23.66
CA SER A 687 -25.65 -31.43 -23.94
C SER A 687 -26.86 -31.62 -23.04
N ASN A 688 -27.16 -32.86 -22.66
CA ASN A 688 -28.24 -33.21 -21.73
C ASN A 688 -27.70 -34.08 -20.59
N PRO A 689 -28.26 -33.98 -19.36
CA PRO A 689 -27.83 -34.81 -18.23
C PRO A 689 -27.87 -36.33 -18.51
N THR A 690 -28.86 -36.78 -19.30
CA THR A 690 -29.06 -38.19 -19.66
C THR A 690 -27.95 -38.77 -20.55
N ASP A 691 -27.24 -37.91 -21.28
CA ASP A 691 -26.13 -38.30 -22.17
C ASP A 691 -24.96 -38.90 -21.39
N ILE A 692 -24.94 -38.72 -20.05
CA ILE A 692 -23.92 -39.28 -19.17
C ILE A 692 -23.83 -40.81 -19.24
N SER A 693 -24.95 -41.47 -19.55
CA SER A 693 -25.02 -42.92 -19.72
C SER A 693 -24.41 -43.42 -21.04
N LEU A 694 -24.16 -42.52 -21.98
CA LEU A 694 -23.60 -42.80 -23.30
C LEU A 694 -22.09 -42.56 -23.39
N LEU A 695 -21.50 -42.02 -22.32
CA LEU A 695 -20.07 -41.71 -22.25
C LEU A 695 -19.24 -42.99 -22.10
N ASP A 696 -18.06 -42.99 -22.73
CA ASP A 696 -17.08 -44.07 -22.59
C ASP A 696 -16.54 -44.12 -21.15
N ASP A 697 -16.36 -45.33 -20.63
CA ASP A 697 -15.89 -45.58 -19.27
C ASP A 697 -14.54 -44.93 -18.97
N SER A 698 -13.68 -44.78 -19.99
CA SER A 698 -12.37 -44.13 -19.85
C SER A 698 -12.47 -42.67 -19.38
N ILE A 699 -13.60 -41.98 -19.58
CA ILE A 699 -13.79 -40.58 -19.13
C ILE A 699 -13.68 -40.45 -17.60
N TYR A 700 -14.08 -41.49 -16.87
CA TYR A 700 -14.09 -41.52 -15.40
C TYR A 700 -12.72 -41.83 -14.79
N GLU A 701 -11.73 -42.22 -15.59
CA GLU A 701 -10.37 -42.50 -15.12
C GLU A 701 -9.62 -41.22 -14.71
N MET A 702 -8.71 -41.34 -13.74
CA MET A 702 -7.96 -40.19 -13.23
C MET A 702 -7.05 -39.53 -14.27
N ASN A 703 -6.54 -40.29 -15.23
CA ASN A 703 -5.63 -39.81 -16.29
C ASN A 703 -6.34 -39.68 -17.65
N SER A 704 -7.66 -39.52 -17.64
CA SER A 704 -8.46 -39.54 -18.86
C SER A 704 -8.21 -38.35 -19.78
N ILE A 705 -7.58 -37.28 -19.29
CA ILE A 705 -7.26 -36.05 -20.04
C ILE A 705 -5.74 -35.89 -20.18
N ASP A 706 -5.26 -35.66 -21.41
CA ASP A 706 -3.87 -35.25 -21.65
C ASP A 706 -3.65 -33.78 -21.26
N TYR A 707 -3.45 -33.56 -19.96
CA TYR A 707 -3.15 -32.24 -19.43
C TYR A 707 -1.83 -31.66 -19.92
N LYS A 708 -0.90 -32.48 -20.43
CA LYS A 708 0.34 -31.97 -21.02
C LYS A 708 0.04 -31.23 -22.31
N PHE A 709 -0.83 -31.79 -23.17
CA PHE A 709 -1.31 -31.11 -24.37
C PHE A 709 -2.17 -29.88 -24.02
N VAL A 710 -3.14 -30.01 -23.11
CA VAL A 710 -4.00 -28.90 -22.70
C VAL A 710 -3.19 -27.71 -22.20
N TYR A 711 -2.21 -27.93 -21.32
CA TYR A 711 -1.37 -26.85 -20.80
C TYR A 711 -0.42 -26.27 -21.85
N LYS A 712 0.02 -27.05 -22.83
CA LYS A 712 0.80 -26.51 -23.96
C LYS A 712 0.01 -25.44 -24.73
N VAL A 713 -1.28 -25.70 -25.00
CA VAL A 713 -2.16 -24.72 -25.67
C VAL A 713 -2.50 -23.57 -24.72
N LEU A 714 -2.79 -23.88 -23.47
CA LEU A 714 -3.15 -22.89 -22.45
C LEU A 714 -2.06 -21.85 -22.23
N GLU A 715 -0.79 -22.25 -22.16
CA GLU A 715 0.33 -21.32 -21.98
C GLU A 715 0.48 -20.34 -23.15
N GLN A 716 0.16 -20.76 -24.39
CA GLN A 716 0.17 -19.86 -25.55
C GLN A 716 -0.92 -18.79 -25.43
N GLU A 717 -2.13 -19.18 -25.03
CA GLU A 717 -3.24 -18.23 -24.83
C GLU A 717 -3.01 -17.33 -23.60
N LYS A 718 -2.37 -17.86 -22.54
CA LYS A 718 -1.93 -17.05 -21.39
C LYS A 718 -0.92 -15.99 -21.80
N GLU A 719 0.09 -16.37 -22.58
CA GLU A 719 1.10 -15.42 -23.08
C GLU A 719 0.46 -14.34 -23.95
N LYS A 720 -0.44 -14.71 -24.85
CA LYS A 720 -1.22 -13.78 -25.68
C LYS A 720 -2.03 -12.79 -24.83
N GLY A 721 -2.74 -13.27 -23.80
CA GLY A 721 -3.50 -12.44 -22.87
C GLY A 721 -2.62 -11.48 -22.07
N MET A 722 -1.51 -11.98 -21.52
CA MET A 722 -0.54 -11.17 -20.77
C MET A 722 0.12 -10.09 -21.63
N ASN A 723 0.51 -10.43 -22.86
CA ASN A 723 1.11 -9.48 -23.79
C ASN A 723 0.11 -8.39 -24.21
N TRP A 724 -1.16 -8.78 -24.41
CA TRP A 724 -2.22 -7.80 -24.67
C TRP A 724 -2.44 -6.85 -23.49
N LEU A 725 -2.50 -7.36 -22.25
CA LEU A 725 -2.63 -6.51 -21.06
C LEU A 725 -1.46 -5.54 -20.90
N ARG A 726 -0.22 -6.02 -20.98
CA ARG A 726 0.99 -5.19 -20.88
C ARG A 726 0.98 -4.09 -21.93
N LYS A 727 0.73 -4.44 -23.19
CA LYS A 727 0.68 -3.48 -24.30
C LYS A 727 -0.34 -2.38 -24.05
N ASN A 728 -1.58 -2.75 -23.72
CA ASN A 728 -2.68 -1.78 -23.68
C ASN A 728 -2.75 -0.95 -22.38
N LEU A 729 -2.16 -1.45 -21.28
CA LEU A 729 -2.02 -0.68 -20.03
C LEU A 729 -0.92 0.38 -20.10
N GLU A 730 0.07 0.23 -20.99
CA GLU A 730 1.15 1.22 -21.18
C GLU A 730 0.81 2.31 -22.21
N ILE A 731 -0.32 2.19 -22.93
CA ILE A 731 -0.77 3.23 -23.87
C ILE A 731 -1.15 4.49 -23.09
N GLU A 732 -0.43 5.58 -23.33
CA GLU A 732 -0.87 6.92 -22.96
C GLU A 732 -1.84 7.44 -24.02
N ARG A 733 -3.01 7.90 -23.58
CA ARG A 733 -4.02 8.44 -24.49
C ARG A 733 -3.53 9.80 -24.98
N LYS A 734 -3.16 9.88 -26.26
CA LYS A 734 -3.03 11.17 -26.95
C LYS A 734 -4.43 11.74 -27.14
N ASN A 735 -4.62 13.03 -26.84
CA ASN A 735 -5.85 13.75 -27.13
C ASN A 735 -6.01 13.83 -28.65
N GLU A 736 -6.63 12.83 -29.26
CA GLU A 736 -7.14 12.95 -30.64
C GLU A 736 -8.63 13.28 -30.58
N ASP A 737 -9.01 14.28 -31.37
CA ASP A 737 -10.39 14.77 -31.46
C ASP A 737 -11.26 13.72 -32.16
N PHE A 738 -12.39 13.39 -31.54
CA PHE A 738 -13.38 12.46 -32.09
C PHE A 738 -13.89 12.90 -33.48
N TYR A 739 -13.94 14.21 -33.74
CA TYR A 739 -14.26 14.74 -35.07
C TYR A 739 -13.25 14.31 -36.13
N SER A 740 -11.95 14.29 -35.83
CA SER A 740 -10.93 13.83 -36.78
C SER A 740 -11.08 12.34 -37.12
N ILE A 741 -11.48 11.51 -36.15
CA ILE A 741 -11.69 10.06 -36.36
C ILE A 741 -12.91 9.83 -37.27
N ILE A 742 -14.03 10.52 -37.00
CA ILE A 742 -15.23 10.43 -37.85
C ILE A 742 -14.95 10.97 -39.26
N LEU A 743 -14.27 12.11 -39.38
CA LEU A 743 -13.91 12.69 -40.67
C LEU A 743 -13.01 11.76 -41.51
N ASN A 744 -12.08 11.04 -40.87
CA ASN A 744 -11.24 10.08 -41.58
C ASN A 744 -12.04 8.86 -42.06
N LYS A 745 -12.96 8.34 -41.25
CA LYS A 745 -13.86 7.23 -41.64
C LYS A 745 -14.82 7.62 -42.76
N ILE A 746 -15.38 8.83 -42.72
CA ILE A 746 -16.21 9.36 -43.81
C ILE A 746 -15.39 9.45 -45.11
N LYS A 747 -14.16 9.96 -45.04
CA LYS A 747 -13.26 10.04 -46.21
C LYS A 747 -12.90 8.66 -46.77
N GLU A 748 -12.66 7.66 -45.92
CA GLU A 748 -12.39 6.28 -46.35
C GLU A 748 -13.62 5.69 -47.07
N GLN A 749 -14.82 5.87 -46.52
CA GLN A 749 -16.07 5.41 -47.16
C GLN A 749 -16.36 6.15 -48.47
N GLU A 750 -16.11 7.46 -48.54
CA GLU A 750 -16.24 8.24 -49.78
C GLU A 750 -15.27 7.74 -50.87
N GLN A 751 -14.05 7.36 -50.51
CA GLN A 751 -13.08 6.79 -51.43
C GLN A 751 -13.49 5.40 -51.92
N GLU A 752 -14.05 4.57 -51.05
CA GLU A 752 -14.54 3.24 -51.39
C GLU A 752 -15.76 3.31 -52.33
N ILE A 753 -16.70 4.23 -52.05
CA ILE A 753 -17.83 4.53 -52.93
C ILE A 753 -17.35 5.05 -54.29
N LYS A 754 -16.33 5.91 -54.33
CA LYS A 754 -15.72 6.36 -55.60
C LYS A 754 -15.10 5.22 -56.39
N LYS A 755 -14.40 4.29 -55.73
CA LYS A 755 -13.83 3.11 -56.38
C LYS A 755 -14.92 2.21 -56.97
N LEU A 756 -16.00 1.97 -56.22
CA LEU A 756 -17.14 1.17 -56.68
C LEU A 756 -17.86 1.83 -57.86
N LYS A 757 -18.05 3.15 -57.83
CA LYS A 757 -18.63 3.91 -58.96
C LYS A 757 -17.75 3.87 -60.21
N HIS A 758 -16.43 3.93 -60.03
CA HIS A 758 -15.48 3.84 -61.15
C HIS A 758 -15.45 2.44 -61.78
N CYS A 759 -15.68 1.38 -61.00
CA CYS A 759 -15.83 0.02 -61.53
C CYS A 759 -17.13 -0.16 -62.33
N THR A 760 -18.23 0.53 -61.97
CA THR A 760 -19.51 0.48 -62.71
C THR A 760 -19.57 1.36 -63.96
N GLU A 761 -18.58 2.23 -64.19
CA GLU A 761 -18.48 3.06 -65.41
C GLU A 761 -17.54 2.44 -66.47
N ILE A 762 -16.90 1.31 -66.16
CA ILE A 762 -15.97 0.56 -67.04
C ILE A 762 -16.60 -0.76 -67.57
N GLU A 763 -17.78 -1.12 -67.09
CA GLU A 763 -18.70 -2.10 -67.72
C GLU A 763 -19.73 -1.37 -68.59
#